data_AF-A0A9E6DTM6-F1
#
_entry.id   AF-A0A9E6DTM6-F1
#
_cell.length_a   1.000
_cell.length_b   1.000
_cell.length_c   1.000
_cell.angle_alpha   90.00
_cell.angle_beta   90.00
_cell.angle_gamma   90.00
#
_symmetry.space_group_name_H-M   'P 1'
#
loop_
_entity.id
_entity.type
_entity.pdbx_description
1 polymer ?
#
loop_
_entity_poly.entity_id
_entity_poly.type
_entity_poly.pdbx_seq_one_letter_code
_entity_poly.pdbx_strand_id
1 'polypeptide(L)'
;MKWLISGCLLISLVGCGGGSDDDSGNNDGGGTPPASLQAPDVEVGDNLISWNHQTITISAQITVYAEGETQYLWQIIDGPLVTLSGTDTDTVSIDASSLQQDADLVLELTVTDSTGKSSQDSLSIRLNDQITAAVNIGDPALIDGLQDQVITRALNIIQQYRVDNAAMLASVYQGNDIVYDSGQYSQMIRLNQAVHRYPQVKSVELIRGNGGRIFAAASDKSGQRNAAFGTDIISSMQQGNNLAYQQNFKRLLAWLLDKDLSQEQAEDVRLFLMAGNTVNRITSWISTQYPNWSVTLCDDEATQASCLQAGSLIITGSSGGLSEQGVSSLLMSAQLQGTPLLYMHLHSWNSVPLTQTVLELMDFSMQGPGGPGNFFSPDKASWSNYTEMLTAKPSLTAEHLWLSLFESQDPDFNLARCADQCDALFDEQYRPALSHIRAQLQSLDTQHLDMFEQEDHRLYKLLTLLGDSYRSRIKYPMDVTTTNEMDFLEAMFADNTVYHYRNINPVPSDLGNFSRSDFSHITPTDATISLSSKKGFRSVGVYALPGQTVTVSRTDSNDVRAWVFINTQRAGSTHEFDNQGYNRAKYLQSTQIEIQAGQSIKFTSPYGGPMQVKFDKGDIDTELKFSHIGLHPYWREGMDGAQFMQQLTLAKFDWAELATPHFEVHSRLDKMQTTMSHEPLWDTPEKMGQAIMTHVHNYPHVLAGFKGPFIDEVSEITDFAIAQGWDIDNLDTVKHMNADQPTCGSGCSGNPYDAGWSFSPTGHGDIHELGHGLEKGRLRFDGHEGHSSTNPYSYYTKSRAYKESGKLPSCQGLSIEDEFEVLQASMRQADPFKYMQDAKLTSWSNGMATMLQMMVAAQQHGALEDGWHLLARLHILLREFERAKANEDAWLAKRASLGFSGYSLNAAKTISNNDFLLIAMSYSTRLDYRDLYQMWGLATTKSAQDQLAGFSYTSIPRQVYVYAPGDYCLGLDLQAVAVDGNQTWPLD
;
A
#
# COMPACT_ATOMS: atom_id res chain seq x y z
N MET A 1 -18.82 -21.35 -24.32
CA MET A 1 -20.18 -21.87 -24.59
C MET A 1 -20.20 -22.55 -25.96
N LYS A 2 -21.31 -23.14 -26.44
CA LYS A 2 -21.30 -23.95 -27.69
C LYS A 2 -21.05 -23.10 -28.95
N TRP A 3 -20.18 -23.59 -29.84
CA TRP A 3 -20.10 -23.16 -31.23
C TRP A 3 -21.24 -23.79 -32.07
N LEU A 4 -21.59 -23.13 -33.17
CA LEU A 4 -22.52 -23.64 -34.18
C LEU A 4 -21.97 -23.31 -35.58
N ILE A 5 -21.55 -24.34 -36.32
CA ILE A 5 -21.15 -24.24 -37.73
C ILE A 5 -22.33 -24.71 -38.58
N SER A 6 -22.71 -23.93 -39.60
CA SER A 6 -23.72 -24.31 -40.58
C SER A 6 -23.09 -24.32 -41.97
N GLY A 7 -22.90 -25.51 -42.55
CA GLY A 7 -22.44 -25.66 -43.93
C GLY A 7 -23.60 -25.58 -44.93
N CYS A 8 -23.33 -25.04 -46.12
CA CYS A 8 -24.24 -25.03 -47.25
C CYS A 8 -23.66 -25.79 -48.45
N LEU A 9 -24.52 -26.40 -49.26
CA LEU A 9 -24.13 -27.30 -50.35
C LEU A 9 -23.81 -26.53 -51.64
N LEU A 10 -22.83 -27.04 -52.39
CA LEU A 10 -22.71 -26.81 -53.83
C LEU A 10 -23.83 -27.56 -54.57
N ILE A 11 -24.42 -26.92 -55.57
CA ILE A 11 -25.22 -27.57 -56.62
C ILE A 11 -24.72 -27.06 -57.97
N SER A 12 -24.27 -27.98 -58.82
CA SER A 12 -23.89 -27.69 -60.20
C SER A 12 -25.04 -28.02 -61.17
N LEU A 13 -25.15 -27.27 -62.26
CA LEU A 13 -26.05 -27.54 -63.38
C LEU A 13 -25.31 -27.34 -64.70
N VAL A 14 -25.54 -28.27 -65.64
CA VAL A 14 -24.91 -28.27 -66.97
C VAL A 14 -25.98 -28.03 -68.02
N GLY A 15 -25.76 -27.06 -68.92
CA GLY A 15 -26.58 -26.84 -70.11
C GLY A 15 -25.89 -27.40 -71.37
N CYS A 16 -26.66 -27.93 -72.32
CA CYS A 16 -26.11 -28.58 -73.52
C CYS A 16 -26.97 -28.35 -74.77
N GLY A 17 -26.29 -28.20 -75.92
CA GLY A 17 -26.82 -28.03 -77.28
C GLY A 17 -25.71 -27.44 -78.18
N GLY A 18 -25.48 -27.84 -79.43
CA GLY A 18 -26.22 -28.75 -80.31
C GLY A 18 -27.17 -28.00 -81.25
N GLY A 19 -27.02 -28.04 -82.58
CA GLY A 19 -25.98 -28.65 -83.43
C GLY A 19 -26.40 -28.63 -84.91
N SER A 20 -25.53 -29.07 -85.84
CA SER A 20 -25.75 -29.30 -87.30
C SER A 20 -26.22 -28.11 -88.18
N ASP A 21 -25.84 -27.90 -89.44
CA ASP A 21 -24.75 -28.33 -90.37
C ASP A 21 -24.70 -27.22 -91.49
N ASP A 22 -24.14 -27.25 -92.70
CA ASP A 22 -23.57 -28.30 -93.58
C ASP A 22 -22.64 -27.70 -94.69
N ASP A 23 -21.80 -28.58 -95.26
CA ASP A 23 -21.06 -28.62 -96.55
C ASP A 23 -20.33 -27.42 -97.25
N SER A 24 -19.20 -27.80 -97.85
CA SER A 24 -18.55 -27.30 -99.09
C SER A 24 -17.63 -26.06 -99.08
N GLY A 25 -16.43 -26.20 -99.70
CA GLY A 25 -15.63 -25.06 -100.20
C GLY A 25 -14.11 -25.10 -99.93
N ASN A 26 -13.33 -25.78 -100.77
CA ASN A 26 -11.86 -25.74 -100.74
C ASN A 26 -11.32 -24.47 -101.44
N ASN A 27 -10.46 -23.66 -100.79
CA ASN A 27 -9.02 -23.48 -101.12
C ASN A 27 -8.38 -22.20 -100.54
N ASP A 28 -7.06 -22.27 -100.32
CA ASP A 28 -6.03 -21.21 -100.29
C ASP A 28 -6.22 -19.94 -99.43
N GLY A 29 -5.27 -19.68 -98.52
CA GLY A 29 -5.22 -18.44 -97.74
C GLY A 29 -4.23 -18.46 -96.57
N GLY A 30 -2.99 -18.91 -96.80
CA GLY A 30 -1.99 -19.05 -95.74
C GLY A 30 -1.55 -17.71 -95.12
N GLY A 31 -2.14 -17.35 -93.98
CA GLY A 31 -1.70 -16.23 -93.14
C GLY A 31 -1.94 -16.54 -91.67
N THR A 32 -0.87 -16.66 -90.89
CA THR A 32 -0.97 -16.74 -89.42
C THR A 32 -1.54 -15.43 -88.89
N PRO A 33 -2.58 -15.44 -88.02
CA PRO A 33 -2.96 -14.26 -87.27
C PRO A 33 -1.74 -13.72 -86.49
N PRO A 34 -1.56 -12.40 -86.36
CA PRO A 34 -0.60 -11.87 -85.41
C PRO A 34 -0.97 -12.37 -84.00
N ALA A 35 0.03 -12.65 -83.18
CA ALA A 35 -0.21 -13.14 -81.83
C ALA A 35 -1.10 -12.17 -81.05
N SER A 36 -2.27 -12.64 -80.61
CA SER A 36 -3.12 -11.91 -79.67
C SER A 36 -2.43 -11.94 -78.31
N LEU A 37 -1.54 -10.97 -78.08
CA LEU A 37 -0.86 -10.75 -76.80
C LEU A 37 -1.89 -10.83 -75.66
N GLN A 38 -1.73 -11.82 -74.79
CA GLN A 38 -2.58 -12.01 -73.62
C GLN A 38 -2.09 -11.05 -72.52
N ALA A 39 -3.00 -10.42 -71.79
CA ALA A 39 -2.62 -9.62 -70.61
C ALA A 39 -1.99 -10.54 -69.54
N PRO A 40 -1.15 -10.02 -68.62
CA PRO A 40 -0.53 -10.84 -67.58
C PRO A 40 -1.54 -11.70 -66.80
N ASP A 41 -1.12 -12.88 -66.37
CA ASP A 41 -1.80 -13.63 -65.31
C ASP A 41 -1.20 -13.19 -63.97
N VAL A 42 -2.04 -12.90 -62.97
CA VAL A 42 -1.64 -12.29 -61.69
C VAL A 42 -2.45 -12.94 -60.57
N GLU A 43 -1.75 -13.51 -59.60
CA GLU A 43 -2.32 -14.15 -58.40
C GLU A 43 -1.51 -13.67 -57.18
N VAL A 44 -2.17 -12.93 -56.29
CA VAL A 44 -1.55 -12.30 -55.10
C VAL A 44 -1.63 -13.24 -53.89
N GLY A 45 -2.57 -14.20 -53.89
CA GLY A 45 -2.73 -15.23 -52.86
C GLY A 45 -3.87 -15.02 -51.87
N ASP A 46 -4.08 -16.00 -51.00
CA ASP A 46 -5.17 -16.02 -50.01
C ASP A 46 -5.11 -14.85 -49.00
N ASN A 47 -6.29 -14.40 -48.57
CA ASN A 47 -6.47 -13.46 -47.45
C ASN A 47 -5.75 -13.96 -46.18
N LEU A 48 -5.04 -13.06 -45.49
CA LEU A 48 -4.18 -13.41 -44.35
C LEU A 48 -4.52 -12.65 -43.06
N ILE A 49 -4.13 -13.23 -41.92
CA ILE A 49 -4.26 -12.63 -40.58
C ILE A 49 -2.86 -12.55 -39.97
N SER A 50 -2.46 -11.37 -39.48
CA SER A 50 -1.15 -11.13 -38.88
C SER A 50 -1.23 -10.16 -37.70
N TRP A 51 -0.13 -9.99 -36.98
CA TRP A 51 0.02 -8.92 -35.99
C TRP A 51 0.63 -7.68 -36.63
N ASN A 52 0.10 -6.50 -36.30
CA ASN A 52 0.55 -5.20 -36.81
C ASN A 52 2.07 -4.93 -36.66
N HIS A 53 2.70 -5.40 -35.59
CA HIS A 53 4.13 -5.23 -35.34
C HIS A 53 5.04 -6.09 -36.24
N GLN A 54 4.49 -7.05 -36.99
CA GLN A 54 5.26 -7.97 -37.83
C GLN A 54 5.33 -7.44 -39.26
N THR A 55 6.53 -7.43 -39.83
CA THR A 55 6.72 -7.15 -41.26
C THR A 55 6.12 -8.28 -42.09
N ILE A 56 5.17 -7.96 -42.97
CA ILE A 56 4.48 -8.94 -43.81
C ILE A 56 5.05 -8.85 -45.23
N THR A 57 5.59 -9.95 -45.74
CA THR A 57 6.09 -10.03 -47.13
C THR A 57 5.14 -10.86 -47.98
N ILE A 58 4.75 -10.34 -49.15
CA ILE A 58 3.85 -10.99 -50.11
C ILE A 58 4.56 -11.01 -51.46
N SER A 59 4.72 -12.19 -52.05
CA SER A 59 5.29 -12.39 -53.39
C SER A 59 4.21 -12.95 -54.32
N ALA A 60 3.75 -12.15 -55.27
CA ALA A 60 2.72 -12.55 -56.21
C ALA A 60 3.26 -13.60 -57.21
N GLN A 61 2.37 -14.41 -57.77
CA GLN A 61 2.66 -15.28 -58.91
C GLN A 61 2.23 -14.55 -60.19
N ILE A 62 3.19 -14.29 -61.09
CA ILE A 62 2.95 -13.55 -62.34
C ILE A 62 3.36 -14.39 -63.55
N THR A 63 2.50 -14.44 -64.57
CA THR A 63 2.87 -14.95 -65.91
C THR A 63 2.68 -13.86 -66.95
N VAL A 64 3.75 -13.47 -67.65
CA VAL A 64 3.71 -12.44 -68.70
C VAL A 64 3.87 -13.08 -70.09
N TYR A 65 3.02 -12.68 -71.04
CA TYR A 65 2.96 -13.28 -72.38
C TYR A 65 3.57 -12.40 -73.49
N ALA A 66 4.13 -11.25 -73.12
CA ALA A 66 4.84 -10.33 -74.01
C ALA A 66 6.34 -10.31 -73.67
N GLU A 67 7.19 -10.20 -74.69
CA GLU A 67 8.63 -9.98 -74.47
C GLU A 67 8.90 -8.50 -74.14
N GLY A 68 9.61 -8.24 -73.03
CA GLY A 68 10.04 -6.90 -72.63
C GLY A 68 10.02 -6.67 -71.12
N GLU A 69 10.14 -5.41 -70.71
CA GLU A 69 10.02 -5.01 -69.30
C GLU A 69 8.55 -5.09 -68.83
N THR A 70 8.36 -5.46 -67.57
CA THR A 70 7.05 -5.56 -66.90
C THR A 70 7.02 -4.55 -65.76
N GLN A 71 5.91 -3.84 -65.60
CA GLN A 71 5.71 -2.86 -64.54
C GLN A 71 4.77 -3.40 -63.47
N TYR A 72 5.13 -3.21 -62.21
CA TYR A 72 4.33 -3.59 -61.05
C TYR A 72 3.90 -2.32 -60.31
N LEU A 73 2.69 -2.35 -59.75
CA LEU A 73 2.13 -1.26 -58.95
C LEU A 73 1.28 -1.85 -57.82
N TRP A 74 1.87 -1.92 -56.64
CA TRP A 74 1.16 -2.29 -55.40
C TRP A 74 0.49 -1.08 -54.76
N GLN A 75 -0.79 -1.18 -54.41
CA GLN A 75 -1.57 -0.11 -53.79
C GLN A 75 -2.51 -0.63 -52.70
N ILE A 76 -2.64 0.13 -51.60
CA ILE A 76 -3.72 -0.06 -50.63
C ILE A 76 -4.98 0.58 -51.22
N ILE A 77 -6.03 -0.22 -51.43
CA ILE A 77 -7.30 0.22 -52.05
C ILE A 77 -8.44 0.39 -51.03
N ASP A 78 -8.32 -0.22 -49.86
CA ASP A 78 -9.17 0.02 -48.67
C ASP A 78 -8.36 -0.21 -47.38
N GLY A 79 -8.80 0.38 -46.27
CA GLY A 79 -8.13 0.33 -44.96
C GLY A 79 -7.14 1.47 -44.70
N PRO A 80 -6.37 1.40 -43.58
CA PRO A 80 -5.41 2.43 -43.21
C PRO A 80 -4.16 2.43 -44.10
N LEU A 81 -3.56 3.61 -44.27
CA LEU A 81 -2.23 3.74 -44.89
C LEU A 81 -1.15 3.16 -43.96
N VAL A 82 -0.39 2.21 -44.48
CA VAL A 82 0.77 1.57 -43.85
C VAL A 82 1.98 1.68 -44.79
N THR A 83 3.20 1.49 -44.27
CA THR A 83 4.41 1.64 -45.09
C THR A 83 4.57 0.43 -46.01
N LEU A 84 4.61 0.67 -47.33
CA LEU A 84 4.95 -0.35 -48.32
C LEU A 84 6.38 -0.14 -48.85
N SER A 85 7.08 -1.23 -49.13
CA SER A 85 8.35 -1.25 -49.86
C SER A 85 8.39 -2.40 -50.87
N GLY A 86 9.15 -2.25 -51.97
CA GLY A 86 9.10 -3.18 -53.11
C GLY A 86 7.87 -3.01 -54.01
N THR A 87 7.18 -1.87 -53.92
CA THR A 87 5.90 -1.56 -54.62
C THR A 87 5.98 -1.57 -56.16
N ASP A 88 7.19 -1.59 -56.71
CA ASP A 88 7.54 -1.64 -58.13
C ASP A 88 8.12 -3.01 -58.56
N THR A 89 7.95 -4.05 -57.73
CA THR A 89 8.45 -5.42 -57.96
C THR A 89 7.37 -6.50 -57.78
N ASP A 90 7.69 -7.76 -58.04
CA ASP A 90 6.83 -8.92 -57.76
C ASP A 90 6.55 -9.18 -56.27
N THR A 91 7.31 -8.53 -55.37
CA THR A 91 7.32 -8.79 -53.93
C THR A 91 7.21 -7.50 -53.13
N VAL A 92 6.12 -7.35 -52.38
CA VAL A 92 5.91 -6.21 -51.49
C VAL A 92 6.16 -6.59 -50.03
N SER A 93 6.71 -5.66 -49.26
CA SER A 93 6.87 -5.74 -47.82
C SER A 93 6.06 -4.63 -47.15
N ILE A 94 5.27 -5.01 -46.15
CA ILE A 94 4.34 -4.15 -45.41
C ILE A 94 4.85 -3.97 -43.99
N ASP A 95 4.98 -2.73 -43.55
CA ASP A 95 5.20 -2.36 -42.15
C ASP A 95 3.99 -1.57 -41.62
N ALA A 96 3.30 -2.20 -40.67
CA ALA A 96 2.11 -1.68 -40.00
C ALA A 96 2.35 -1.40 -38.50
N SER A 97 3.61 -1.37 -38.06
CA SER A 97 4.00 -1.24 -36.64
C SER A 97 3.50 0.04 -35.95
N SER A 98 3.13 1.05 -36.74
CA SER A 98 2.55 2.32 -36.30
C SER A 98 1.07 2.23 -35.88
N LEU A 99 0.35 1.16 -36.24
CA LEU A 99 -1.06 0.98 -35.87
C LEU A 99 -1.22 0.67 -34.36
N GLN A 100 -2.18 1.31 -33.71
CA GLN A 100 -2.43 1.20 -32.24
C GLN A 100 -3.76 0.54 -31.87
N GLN A 101 -4.41 -0.08 -32.85
CA GLN A 101 -5.68 -0.81 -32.80
C GLN A 101 -5.66 -1.84 -33.94
N ASP A 102 -6.56 -2.82 -33.90
CA ASP A 102 -6.81 -3.70 -35.03
C ASP A 102 -7.24 -2.92 -36.30
N ALA A 103 -6.91 -3.44 -37.47
CA ALA A 103 -7.35 -2.92 -38.75
C ALA A 103 -7.58 -4.03 -39.79
N ASP A 104 -8.43 -3.73 -40.76
CA ASP A 104 -8.52 -4.47 -42.02
C ASP A 104 -7.96 -3.57 -43.13
N LEU A 105 -7.18 -4.13 -44.06
CA LEU A 105 -6.79 -3.45 -45.29
C LEU A 105 -6.90 -4.36 -46.50
N VAL A 106 -7.10 -3.78 -47.68
CA VAL A 106 -7.12 -4.51 -48.95
C VAL A 106 -5.98 -3.98 -49.82
N LEU A 107 -5.13 -4.90 -50.27
CA LEU A 107 -3.95 -4.61 -51.06
C LEU A 107 -4.12 -5.19 -52.46
N GLU A 108 -3.95 -4.36 -53.48
CA GLU A 108 -4.05 -4.72 -54.89
C GLU A 108 -2.67 -4.61 -55.56
N LEU A 109 -2.37 -5.57 -56.44
CA LEU A 109 -1.27 -5.50 -57.39
C LEU A 109 -1.83 -5.32 -58.79
N THR A 110 -1.49 -4.21 -59.45
CA THR A 110 -1.63 -4.08 -60.90
C THR A 110 -0.30 -4.43 -61.58
N VAL A 111 -0.33 -5.34 -62.55
CA VAL A 111 0.82 -5.70 -63.40
C VAL A 111 0.55 -5.27 -64.83
N THR A 112 1.49 -4.56 -65.46
CA THR A 112 1.38 -4.08 -66.86
C THR A 112 2.54 -4.60 -67.71
N ASP A 113 2.23 -5.18 -68.87
CA ASP A 113 3.22 -5.72 -69.80
C ASP A 113 3.86 -4.66 -70.72
N SER A 114 4.90 -5.08 -71.45
CA SER A 114 5.65 -4.24 -72.40
C SER A 114 4.82 -3.69 -73.58
N THR A 115 3.56 -4.12 -73.71
CA THR A 115 2.61 -3.70 -74.75
C THR A 115 1.46 -2.83 -74.21
N GLY A 116 1.48 -2.54 -72.91
CA GLY A 116 0.49 -1.70 -72.23
C GLY A 116 -0.79 -2.43 -71.85
N LYS A 117 -0.78 -3.77 -71.75
CA LYS A 117 -1.90 -4.53 -71.19
C LYS A 117 -1.68 -4.77 -69.71
N SER A 118 -2.71 -4.52 -68.92
CA SER A 118 -2.70 -4.74 -67.47
C SER A 118 -3.68 -5.80 -67.03
N SER A 119 -3.33 -6.43 -65.91
CA SER A 119 -4.21 -7.27 -65.08
C SER A 119 -4.00 -6.87 -63.62
N GLN A 120 -5.00 -7.12 -62.78
CA GLN A 120 -4.97 -6.79 -61.35
C GLN A 120 -5.59 -7.93 -60.53
N ASP A 121 -5.06 -8.13 -59.34
CA ASP A 121 -5.62 -9.01 -58.31
C ASP A 121 -5.32 -8.44 -56.91
N SER A 122 -6.10 -8.86 -55.90
CA SER A 122 -6.12 -8.20 -54.59
C SER A 122 -6.46 -9.16 -53.44
N LEU A 123 -5.78 -9.00 -52.29
CA LEU A 123 -6.09 -9.74 -51.07
C LEU A 123 -6.41 -8.83 -49.88
N SER A 124 -7.14 -9.37 -48.92
CA SER A 124 -7.50 -8.72 -47.66
C SER A 124 -6.58 -9.18 -46.53
N ILE A 125 -6.10 -8.24 -45.72
CA ILE A 125 -5.24 -8.48 -44.57
C ILE A 125 -5.93 -8.02 -43.30
N ARG A 126 -6.12 -8.93 -42.35
CA ARG A 126 -6.47 -8.59 -40.96
C ARG A 126 -5.19 -8.34 -40.17
N LEU A 127 -5.03 -7.14 -39.66
CA LEU A 127 -3.95 -6.75 -38.75
C LEU A 127 -4.53 -6.65 -37.34
N ASN A 128 -4.13 -7.55 -36.45
CA ASN A 128 -4.51 -7.49 -35.04
C ASN A 128 -3.45 -6.71 -34.22
N ASP A 129 -3.87 -6.00 -33.18
CA ASP A 129 -2.98 -5.26 -32.27
C ASP A 129 -2.72 -6.02 -30.96
N GLN A 130 -1.55 -6.65 -30.87
CA GLN A 130 -1.21 -7.53 -29.75
C GLN A 130 -1.18 -6.81 -28.39
N ILE A 131 -0.80 -5.53 -28.37
CA ILE A 131 -0.80 -4.72 -27.15
C ILE A 131 -2.23 -4.40 -26.70
N THR A 132 -3.17 -4.13 -27.61
CA THR A 132 -4.59 -3.97 -27.23
C THR A 132 -5.19 -5.30 -26.78
N ALA A 133 -4.79 -6.44 -27.37
CA ALA A 133 -5.17 -7.75 -26.84
C ALA A 133 -4.67 -7.95 -25.40
N ALA A 134 -3.41 -7.62 -25.10
CA ALA A 134 -2.84 -7.66 -23.75
C ALA A 134 -3.61 -6.77 -22.76
N VAL A 135 -3.92 -5.53 -23.15
CA VAL A 135 -4.70 -4.54 -22.38
C VAL A 135 -6.14 -5.00 -22.12
N ASN A 136 -6.71 -5.83 -23.01
CA ASN A 136 -8.08 -6.33 -22.87
C ASN A 136 -8.19 -7.59 -22.00
N ILE A 137 -7.13 -8.42 -21.88
CA ILE A 137 -7.18 -9.67 -21.08
C ILE A 137 -6.29 -9.67 -19.83
N GLY A 138 -5.40 -8.68 -19.68
CA GLY A 138 -4.49 -8.57 -18.53
C GLY A 138 -3.29 -9.52 -18.55
N ASP A 139 -2.93 -10.04 -19.74
CA ASP A 139 -1.81 -10.96 -19.94
C ASP A 139 -0.57 -10.24 -20.51
N PRO A 140 0.53 -10.11 -19.73
CA PRO A 140 1.77 -9.47 -20.19
C PRO A 140 2.60 -10.37 -21.11
N ALA A 141 2.30 -11.67 -21.25
CA ALA A 141 2.96 -12.52 -22.25
C ALA A 141 2.67 -12.07 -23.69
N LEU A 142 1.61 -11.28 -23.88
CA LEU A 142 1.28 -10.64 -25.16
C LEU A 142 2.05 -9.34 -25.44
N ILE A 143 2.94 -8.89 -24.54
CA ILE A 143 3.83 -7.73 -24.79
C ILE A 143 5.33 -8.08 -24.73
N ASP A 144 5.69 -9.36 -24.78
CA ASP A 144 7.11 -9.73 -24.87
C ASP A 144 7.72 -9.25 -26.20
N GLY A 145 8.92 -8.67 -26.15
CA GLY A 145 9.54 -7.92 -27.24
C GLY A 145 8.82 -6.63 -27.66
N LEU A 146 7.78 -6.17 -26.94
CA LEU A 146 6.98 -4.99 -27.28
C LEU A 146 6.98 -3.89 -26.20
N GLN A 147 7.96 -3.91 -25.29
CA GLN A 147 8.02 -3.00 -24.13
C GLN A 147 8.16 -1.53 -24.56
N ASP A 148 9.00 -1.23 -25.56
CA ASP A 148 9.20 0.14 -26.06
C ASP A 148 7.90 0.71 -26.65
N GLN A 149 7.16 -0.08 -27.42
CA GLN A 149 5.87 0.30 -27.99
C GLN A 149 4.80 0.50 -26.90
N VAL A 150 4.87 -0.25 -25.80
CA VAL A 150 4.03 -0.04 -24.60
C VAL A 150 4.36 1.29 -23.92
N ILE A 151 5.65 1.62 -23.76
CA ILE A 151 6.13 2.88 -23.17
C ILE A 151 5.69 4.07 -24.02
N THR A 152 5.97 4.07 -25.32
CA THR A 152 5.58 5.14 -26.25
C THR A 152 4.05 5.30 -26.32
N ARG A 153 3.26 4.22 -26.26
CA ARG A 153 1.78 4.32 -26.17
C ARG A 153 1.32 4.95 -24.85
N ALA A 154 1.94 4.60 -23.73
CA ALA A 154 1.62 5.18 -22.42
C ALA A 154 1.97 6.68 -22.37
N LEU A 155 3.12 7.11 -22.91
CA LEU A 155 3.51 8.50 -23.04
C LEU A 155 2.57 9.29 -23.96
N ASN A 156 2.15 8.72 -25.09
CA ASN A 156 1.16 9.35 -25.98
C ASN A 156 -0.19 9.57 -25.28
N ILE A 157 -0.65 8.64 -24.43
CA ILE A 157 -1.86 8.81 -23.62
C ILE A 157 -1.71 9.99 -22.64
N ILE A 158 -0.58 10.07 -21.93
CA ILE A 158 -0.29 11.19 -21.01
C ILE A 158 -0.26 12.52 -21.76
N GLN A 159 0.39 12.56 -22.93
CA GLN A 159 0.51 13.77 -23.72
C GLN A 159 -0.84 14.22 -24.30
N GLN A 160 -1.66 13.29 -24.81
CA GLN A 160 -3.00 13.65 -25.32
C GLN A 160 -3.93 14.11 -24.18
N TYR A 161 -3.87 13.50 -22.99
CA TYR A 161 -4.58 13.99 -21.81
C TYR A 161 -4.18 15.43 -21.45
N ARG A 162 -2.87 15.75 -21.49
CA ARG A 162 -2.36 17.11 -21.25
C ARG A 162 -2.83 18.11 -22.32
N VAL A 163 -2.87 17.69 -23.59
CA VAL A 163 -3.37 18.51 -24.71
C VAL A 163 -4.88 18.78 -24.60
N ASP A 164 -5.68 17.76 -24.33
CA ASP A 164 -7.13 17.88 -24.14
C ASP A 164 -7.45 18.81 -22.96
N ASN A 165 -6.73 18.67 -21.84
CA ASN A 165 -6.89 19.54 -20.69
C ASN A 165 -6.48 20.99 -21.00
N ALA A 166 -5.38 21.20 -21.71
CA ALA A 166 -4.97 22.55 -22.15
C ALA A 166 -6.02 23.19 -23.08
N ALA A 167 -6.61 22.42 -24.00
CA ALA A 167 -7.68 22.89 -24.89
C ALA A 167 -8.97 23.24 -24.12
N MET A 168 -9.38 22.43 -23.14
CA MET A 168 -10.52 22.73 -22.28
C MET A 168 -10.28 24.01 -21.47
N LEU A 169 -9.13 24.13 -20.80
CA LEU A 169 -8.78 25.32 -20.02
C LEU A 169 -8.63 26.58 -20.91
N ALA A 170 -8.18 26.43 -22.16
CA ALA A 170 -8.17 27.53 -23.12
C ALA A 170 -9.58 28.08 -23.40
N SER A 171 -10.60 27.23 -23.48
CA SER A 171 -12.00 27.66 -23.70
C SER A 171 -12.54 28.49 -22.53
N VAL A 172 -12.21 28.09 -21.29
CA VAL A 172 -12.65 28.74 -20.05
C VAL A 172 -11.89 30.04 -19.77
N TYR A 173 -10.56 30.03 -19.91
CA TYR A 173 -9.72 31.16 -19.51
C TYR A 173 -9.36 32.11 -20.65
N GLN A 174 -9.12 31.62 -21.87
CA GLN A 174 -8.69 32.41 -23.03
C GLN A 174 -7.47 33.33 -22.78
N GLY A 175 -6.62 32.98 -21.81
CA GLY A 175 -5.46 33.78 -21.37
C GLY A 175 -5.71 34.70 -20.16
N ASN A 176 -6.90 34.70 -19.58
CA ASN A 176 -7.19 35.37 -18.30
C ASN A 176 -6.38 34.76 -17.13
N ASP A 177 -6.24 35.53 -16.06
CA ASP A 177 -5.67 35.14 -14.78
C ASP A 177 -6.54 34.14 -14.00
N ILE A 178 -5.89 33.36 -13.13
CA ILE A 178 -6.52 32.41 -12.22
C ILE A 178 -6.25 32.87 -10.78
N VAL A 179 -7.08 33.80 -10.30
CA VAL A 179 -7.09 34.28 -8.92
C VAL A 179 -8.27 33.66 -8.17
N TYR A 180 -7.96 32.83 -7.17
CA TYR A 180 -8.96 32.16 -6.33
C TYR A 180 -8.41 31.95 -4.91
N ASP A 181 -9.03 32.62 -3.93
CA ASP A 181 -8.76 32.51 -2.50
C ASP A 181 -10.09 32.29 -1.76
N SER A 182 -10.27 31.07 -1.22
CA SER A 182 -11.42 30.72 -0.36
C SER A 182 -11.02 30.56 1.12
N GLY A 183 -9.79 30.94 1.46
CA GLY A 183 -9.24 30.84 2.81
C GLY A 183 -9.31 29.44 3.42
N GLN A 184 -9.20 29.40 4.75
CA GLN A 184 -9.19 28.19 5.57
C GLN A 184 -10.54 27.44 5.60
N TYR A 185 -11.63 28.09 5.20
CA TYR A 185 -13.02 27.65 5.37
C TYR A 185 -13.55 26.90 4.14
N SER A 186 -12.69 26.15 3.45
CA SER A 186 -12.96 25.51 2.15
C SER A 186 -12.41 24.08 2.06
N GLN A 187 -12.92 23.30 1.10
CA GLN A 187 -12.48 21.95 0.78
C GLN A 187 -11.68 21.88 -0.53
N MET A 188 -11.10 20.72 -0.81
CA MET A 188 -10.37 20.44 -2.04
C MET A 188 -11.02 19.31 -2.82
N ILE A 189 -11.16 19.50 -4.13
CA ILE A 189 -11.59 18.44 -5.05
C ILE A 189 -10.41 17.51 -5.33
N ARG A 190 -10.71 16.22 -5.43
CA ARG A 190 -9.80 15.16 -5.90
C ARG A 190 -10.39 14.59 -7.19
N LEU A 191 -9.56 14.40 -8.22
CA LEU A 191 -9.95 13.79 -9.49
C LEU A 191 -10.00 12.24 -9.42
N ASN A 192 -9.96 11.65 -8.21
CA ASN A 192 -9.95 10.20 -7.96
C ASN A 192 -9.02 9.42 -8.91
N GLN A 193 -9.53 8.37 -9.53
CA GLN A 193 -8.92 7.65 -10.64
C GLN A 193 -9.45 8.17 -12.01
N ALA A 194 -10.22 9.26 -12.06
CA ALA A 194 -10.84 9.78 -13.29
C ALA A 194 -9.79 10.18 -14.35
N VAL A 195 -8.62 10.63 -13.91
CA VAL A 195 -7.45 10.88 -14.75
C VAL A 195 -7.05 9.61 -15.51
N HIS A 196 -7.12 8.46 -14.85
CA HIS A 196 -6.76 7.15 -15.40
C HIS A 196 -7.85 6.61 -16.33
N ARG A 197 -9.10 7.04 -16.14
CA ARG A 197 -10.26 6.73 -17.01
C ARG A 197 -10.25 7.48 -18.36
N TYR A 198 -9.19 8.22 -18.67
CA TYR A 198 -8.99 8.80 -19.98
C TYR A 198 -8.75 7.70 -21.05
N PRO A 199 -9.34 7.78 -22.26
CA PRO A 199 -10.13 8.89 -22.81
C PRO A 199 -11.64 8.88 -22.52
N GLN A 200 -12.21 7.83 -21.92
CA GLN A 200 -13.65 7.72 -21.67
C GLN A 200 -14.20 8.79 -20.72
N VAL A 201 -13.39 9.24 -19.77
CA VAL A 201 -13.67 10.40 -18.90
C VAL A 201 -12.56 11.43 -19.07
N LYS A 202 -12.92 12.66 -19.42
CA LYS A 202 -11.97 13.77 -19.61
C LYS A 202 -12.01 14.71 -18.41
N SER A 203 -11.28 14.34 -17.35
CA SER A 203 -11.17 15.14 -16.12
C SER A 203 -10.11 16.24 -16.23
N VAL A 204 -10.45 17.45 -15.79
CA VAL A 204 -9.64 18.67 -15.93
C VAL A 204 -9.53 19.40 -14.58
N GLU A 205 -8.32 19.84 -14.24
CA GLU A 205 -8.04 20.65 -13.06
C GLU A 205 -8.36 22.13 -13.33
N LEU A 206 -9.58 22.58 -13.04
CA LEU A 206 -10.01 23.97 -13.30
C LEU A 206 -9.19 25.00 -12.52
N ILE A 207 -8.96 24.73 -11.23
CA ILE A 207 -8.26 25.64 -10.32
C ILE A 207 -7.35 24.81 -9.43
N ARG A 208 -6.04 24.89 -9.68
CA ARG A 208 -4.99 24.40 -8.80
C ARG A 208 -4.36 25.58 -8.05
N GLY A 209 -4.16 25.48 -6.75
CA GLY A 209 -3.42 26.45 -5.96
C GLY A 209 -1.91 26.39 -6.21
N ASN A 210 -1.16 27.43 -5.81
CA ASN A 210 0.30 27.46 -5.99
C ASN A 210 1.00 26.38 -5.12
N GLY A 211 0.45 26.04 -3.96
CA GLY A 211 0.85 24.86 -3.17
C GLY A 211 0.52 23.53 -3.86
N GLY A 212 -0.41 23.52 -4.81
CA GLY A 212 -0.75 22.40 -5.69
C GLY A 212 -2.09 21.73 -5.41
N ARG A 213 -2.88 22.22 -4.45
CA ARG A 213 -4.22 21.68 -4.14
C ARG A 213 -5.23 22.06 -5.21
N ILE A 214 -6.18 21.18 -5.49
CA ILE A 214 -7.20 21.42 -6.50
C ILE A 214 -8.48 21.91 -5.81
N PHE A 215 -8.89 23.14 -6.11
CA PHE A 215 -10.06 23.80 -5.53
C PHE A 215 -11.31 23.68 -6.41
N ALA A 216 -11.12 23.45 -7.70
CA ALA A 216 -12.20 23.12 -8.62
C ALA A 216 -11.70 22.19 -9.74
N ALA A 217 -12.60 21.33 -10.23
CA ALA A 217 -12.36 20.42 -11.34
C ALA A 217 -13.58 20.35 -12.28
N ALA A 218 -13.37 19.92 -13.52
CA ALA A 218 -14.41 19.67 -14.52
C ALA A 218 -14.23 18.29 -15.14
N SER A 219 -15.30 17.64 -15.58
CA SER A 219 -15.22 16.37 -16.30
C SER A 219 -16.26 16.30 -17.41
N ASP A 220 -15.84 15.90 -18.62
CA ASP A 220 -16.77 15.36 -19.61
C ASP A 220 -16.82 13.85 -19.41
N LYS A 221 -18.03 13.33 -19.14
CA LYS A 221 -18.29 11.92 -18.83
C LYS A 221 -19.48 11.47 -19.66
N SER A 222 -19.20 10.73 -20.73
CA SER A 222 -20.21 10.27 -21.71
C SER A 222 -21.06 11.40 -22.31
N GLY A 223 -20.51 12.61 -22.46
CA GLY A 223 -21.22 13.79 -22.97
C GLY A 223 -21.92 14.62 -21.88
N GLN A 224 -22.05 14.13 -20.64
CA GLN A 224 -22.42 14.99 -19.53
C GLN A 224 -21.20 15.81 -19.10
N ARG A 225 -21.31 17.13 -19.21
CA ARG A 225 -20.29 18.06 -18.72
C ARG A 225 -20.56 18.46 -17.28
N ASN A 226 -19.56 18.24 -16.43
CA ASN A 226 -19.64 18.41 -14.99
C ASN A 226 -18.59 19.38 -14.49
N ALA A 227 -18.86 20.06 -13.38
CA ALA A 227 -17.85 20.81 -12.64
C ALA A 227 -18.14 20.80 -11.14
N ALA A 228 -17.08 20.84 -10.31
CA ALA A 228 -17.19 20.87 -8.86
C ALA A 228 -16.28 21.95 -8.25
N PHE A 229 -16.79 22.66 -7.25
CA PHE A 229 -16.04 23.66 -6.47
C PHE A 229 -15.98 23.29 -4.99
N GLY A 230 -14.81 23.47 -4.38
CA GLY A 230 -14.57 23.34 -2.94
C GLY A 230 -15.18 24.45 -2.06
N THR A 231 -16.06 25.28 -2.62
CA THR A 231 -16.86 26.29 -1.91
C THR A 231 -18.15 26.62 -2.70
N ASP A 232 -19.06 27.39 -2.09
CA ASP A 232 -20.16 28.08 -2.76
C ASP A 232 -19.61 29.32 -3.50
N ILE A 233 -19.12 29.11 -4.73
CA ILE A 233 -18.42 30.13 -5.52
C ILE A 233 -19.35 31.28 -5.94
N ILE A 234 -20.64 31.04 -6.17
CA ILE A 234 -21.58 32.12 -6.48
C ILE A 234 -21.86 32.98 -5.24
N SER A 235 -22.10 32.39 -4.07
CA SER A 235 -22.19 33.17 -2.81
C SER A 235 -20.89 33.92 -2.54
N SER A 236 -19.72 33.33 -2.83
CA SER A 236 -18.43 34.01 -2.70
C SER A 236 -18.39 35.29 -3.54
N MET A 237 -18.66 35.18 -4.85
CA MET A 237 -18.63 36.32 -5.78
C MET A 237 -19.65 37.40 -5.42
N GLN A 238 -20.87 37.04 -5.00
CA GLN A 238 -21.86 38.02 -4.53
C GLN A 238 -21.43 38.77 -3.26
N GLN A 239 -20.55 38.20 -2.44
CA GLN A 239 -19.97 38.84 -1.25
C GLN A 239 -18.67 39.60 -1.57
N GLY A 240 -18.29 39.73 -2.84
CA GLY A 240 -17.07 40.39 -3.31
C GLY A 240 -15.81 39.51 -3.31
N ASN A 241 -15.87 38.30 -2.75
CA ASN A 241 -14.75 37.37 -2.68
C ASN A 241 -14.65 36.58 -4.01
N ASN A 242 -13.44 36.41 -4.55
CA ASN A 242 -13.22 35.74 -5.85
C ASN A 242 -13.91 36.42 -7.05
N LEU A 243 -14.28 37.71 -6.95
CA LEU A 243 -14.98 38.43 -8.02
C LEU A 243 -14.19 38.48 -9.35
N ALA A 244 -12.86 38.46 -9.31
CA ALA A 244 -12.01 38.34 -10.50
C ALA A 244 -12.32 37.07 -11.32
N TYR A 245 -12.67 35.97 -10.65
CA TYR A 245 -13.01 34.70 -11.29
C TYR A 245 -14.32 34.75 -12.09
N GLN A 246 -15.17 35.76 -11.89
CA GLN A 246 -16.53 35.79 -12.44
C GLN A 246 -16.58 35.64 -13.98
N GLN A 247 -15.64 36.24 -14.71
CA GLN A 247 -15.61 36.13 -16.18
C GLN A 247 -15.19 34.73 -16.64
N ASN A 248 -14.32 34.06 -15.90
CA ASN A 248 -13.92 32.67 -16.16
C ASN A 248 -15.08 31.72 -15.82
N PHE A 249 -15.78 31.97 -14.71
CA PHE A 249 -16.98 31.22 -14.33
C PHE A 249 -18.12 31.33 -15.37
N LYS A 250 -18.33 32.50 -15.98
CA LYS A 250 -19.28 32.64 -17.10
C LYS A 250 -18.92 31.77 -18.30
N ARG A 251 -17.63 31.63 -18.62
CA ARG A 251 -17.14 30.74 -19.69
C ARG A 251 -17.19 29.27 -19.29
N LEU A 252 -17.04 28.94 -18.01
CA LEU A 252 -17.29 27.58 -17.51
C LEU A 252 -18.77 27.19 -17.66
N LEU A 253 -19.72 28.10 -17.38
CA LEU A 253 -21.15 27.87 -17.66
C LEU A 253 -21.41 27.67 -19.16
N ALA A 254 -20.73 28.43 -20.03
CA ALA A 254 -20.80 28.27 -21.48
C ALA A 254 -20.27 26.90 -21.94
N TRP A 255 -19.15 26.45 -21.39
CA TRP A 255 -18.59 25.12 -21.64
C TRP A 255 -19.52 24.01 -21.13
N LEU A 256 -20.06 24.13 -19.90
CA LEU A 256 -21.00 23.16 -19.33
C LEU A 256 -22.23 22.97 -20.23
N LEU A 257 -22.82 24.07 -20.70
CA LEU A 257 -24.03 24.05 -21.55
C LEU A 257 -23.77 23.75 -23.04
N ASP A 258 -22.51 23.67 -23.47
CA ASP A 258 -22.06 23.62 -24.88
C ASP A 258 -22.64 24.74 -25.76
N LYS A 259 -22.73 25.97 -25.21
CA LYS A 259 -23.41 27.12 -25.82
C LYS A 259 -22.60 28.41 -25.73
N ASP A 260 -22.68 29.23 -26.78
CA ASP A 260 -22.23 30.62 -26.74
C ASP A 260 -23.24 31.49 -25.97
N LEU A 261 -22.94 31.72 -24.70
CA LEU A 261 -23.76 32.54 -23.78
C LEU A 261 -23.61 34.05 -24.00
N SER A 262 -23.03 34.51 -25.12
CA SER A 262 -23.14 35.91 -25.55
C SER A 262 -24.48 36.22 -26.23
N GLN A 263 -25.24 35.19 -26.61
CA GLN A 263 -26.57 35.33 -27.22
C GLN A 263 -27.68 35.34 -26.16
N GLU A 264 -28.80 36.02 -26.44
CA GLU A 264 -30.00 36.05 -25.59
C GLU A 264 -30.79 34.72 -25.64
N GLN A 265 -30.20 33.64 -25.12
CA GLN A 265 -30.84 32.33 -24.99
C GLN A 265 -31.42 32.15 -23.58
N ALA A 266 -32.58 31.50 -23.50
CA ALA A 266 -33.26 31.17 -22.25
C ALA A 266 -32.88 29.75 -21.81
N GLU A 267 -32.52 29.59 -20.55
CA GLU A 267 -32.13 28.30 -19.95
C GLU A 267 -32.90 28.08 -18.64
N ASP A 268 -33.19 26.82 -18.32
CA ASP A 268 -33.83 26.42 -17.07
C ASP A 268 -32.77 25.87 -16.10
N VAL A 269 -32.41 26.64 -15.08
CA VAL A 269 -31.49 26.20 -14.03
C VAL A 269 -32.26 25.57 -12.88
N ARG A 270 -31.90 24.34 -12.52
CA ARG A 270 -32.50 23.60 -11.40
C ARG A 270 -31.51 23.56 -10.24
N LEU A 271 -31.98 23.92 -9.04
CA LEU A 271 -31.19 23.92 -7.81
C LEU A 271 -31.54 22.69 -6.98
N PHE A 272 -30.53 22.00 -6.46
CA PHE A 272 -30.70 20.76 -5.71
C PHE A 272 -29.78 20.66 -4.50
N LEU A 273 -30.18 19.90 -3.47
CA LEU A 273 -29.42 19.68 -2.23
C LEU A 273 -28.83 20.95 -1.60
N MET A 274 -29.62 22.02 -1.59
CA MET A 274 -29.28 23.34 -1.05
C MET A 274 -30.54 24.06 -0.58
N ALA A 275 -30.41 25.02 0.34
CA ALA A 275 -31.54 25.72 0.93
C ALA A 275 -31.19 27.16 1.35
N GLY A 276 -32.23 27.94 1.69
CA GLY A 276 -32.08 29.24 2.35
C GLY A 276 -31.27 30.26 1.57
N ASN A 277 -30.30 30.91 2.23
CA ASN A 277 -29.57 32.04 1.65
C ASN A 277 -28.73 31.68 0.41
N THR A 278 -28.22 30.45 0.28
CA THR A 278 -27.50 30.02 -0.92
C THR A 278 -28.43 29.99 -2.14
N VAL A 279 -29.67 29.49 -2.00
CA VAL A 279 -30.68 29.51 -3.07
C VAL A 279 -30.98 30.95 -3.51
N ASN A 280 -31.22 31.85 -2.55
CA ASN A 280 -31.50 33.26 -2.83
C ASN A 280 -30.33 33.95 -3.56
N ARG A 281 -29.09 33.64 -3.17
CA ARG A 281 -27.87 34.21 -3.78
C ARG A 281 -27.61 33.67 -5.19
N ILE A 282 -27.76 32.36 -5.40
CA ILE A 282 -27.61 31.74 -6.72
C ILE A 282 -28.67 32.28 -7.68
N THR A 283 -29.93 32.31 -7.27
CA THR A 283 -31.03 32.90 -8.05
C THR A 283 -30.73 34.37 -8.39
N SER A 284 -30.37 35.18 -7.40
CA SER A 284 -30.04 36.61 -7.59
C SER A 284 -28.87 36.82 -8.54
N TRP A 285 -27.80 36.01 -8.45
CA TRP A 285 -26.65 36.12 -9.34
C TRP A 285 -27.03 35.73 -10.76
N ILE A 286 -27.73 34.61 -10.96
CA ILE A 286 -28.17 34.16 -12.29
C ILE A 286 -29.03 35.23 -12.94
N SER A 287 -30.11 35.71 -12.30
CA SER A 287 -30.98 36.74 -12.88
C SER A 287 -30.28 38.08 -13.11
N THR A 288 -29.17 38.37 -12.42
CA THR A 288 -28.35 39.58 -12.67
C THR A 288 -27.40 39.39 -13.86
N GLN A 289 -26.85 38.20 -14.06
CA GLN A 289 -25.87 37.92 -15.13
C GLN A 289 -26.50 37.42 -16.43
N TYR A 290 -27.68 36.82 -16.35
CA TYR A 290 -28.44 36.18 -17.44
C TYR A 290 -29.95 36.40 -17.22
N PRO A 291 -30.50 37.59 -17.57
CA PRO A 291 -31.89 37.95 -17.25
C PRO A 291 -32.97 37.04 -17.87
N ASN A 292 -32.64 36.30 -18.94
CA ASN A 292 -33.54 35.37 -19.62
C ASN A 292 -33.51 33.94 -19.03
N TRP A 293 -32.73 33.70 -17.98
CA TRP A 293 -32.62 32.38 -17.35
C TRP A 293 -33.63 32.20 -16.20
N SER A 294 -34.31 31.06 -16.22
CA SER A 294 -35.18 30.55 -15.16
C SER A 294 -34.34 29.88 -14.07
N VAL A 295 -34.76 30.01 -12.80
CA VAL A 295 -34.14 29.31 -11.67
C VAL A 295 -35.23 28.71 -10.80
N THR A 296 -35.16 27.41 -10.52
CA THR A 296 -36.16 26.67 -9.73
C THR A 296 -35.46 25.77 -8.72
N LEU A 297 -35.91 25.80 -7.46
CA LEU A 297 -35.49 24.82 -6.44
C LEU A 297 -36.31 23.53 -6.60
N CYS A 298 -35.64 22.38 -6.61
CA CYS A 298 -36.27 21.07 -6.65
C CYS A 298 -36.25 20.44 -5.24
N ASP A 299 -37.10 20.95 -4.34
CA ASP A 299 -37.23 20.53 -2.93
C ASP A 299 -38.56 19.82 -2.59
N ASP A 300 -39.56 19.88 -3.47
CA ASP A 300 -40.78 19.05 -3.36
C ASP A 300 -40.51 17.61 -3.82
N GLU A 301 -40.45 16.68 -2.86
CA GLU A 301 -40.26 15.24 -3.06
C GLU A 301 -41.25 14.64 -4.09
N ALA A 302 -42.48 15.16 -4.18
CA ALA A 302 -43.51 14.63 -5.09
C ALA A 302 -43.29 15.01 -6.57
N THR A 303 -42.57 16.09 -6.86
CA THR A 303 -42.26 16.55 -8.23
C THR A 303 -40.75 16.63 -8.53
N GLN A 304 -39.91 16.24 -7.58
CA GLN A 304 -38.46 16.40 -7.61
C GLN A 304 -37.77 15.85 -8.87
N ALA A 305 -38.14 14.63 -9.28
CA ALA A 305 -37.56 13.98 -10.46
C ALA A 305 -37.88 14.73 -11.76
N SER A 306 -39.15 15.12 -11.96
CA SER A 306 -39.57 15.91 -13.13
C SER A 306 -39.04 17.34 -13.09
N CYS A 307 -38.83 17.92 -11.90
CA CYS A 307 -38.17 19.21 -11.73
C CYS A 307 -36.71 19.16 -12.23
N LEU A 308 -35.93 18.14 -11.83
CA LEU A 308 -34.54 17.97 -12.28
C LEU A 308 -34.44 17.67 -13.78
N GLN A 309 -35.29 16.78 -14.31
CA GLN A 309 -35.34 16.41 -15.74
C GLN A 309 -35.74 17.58 -16.66
N ALA A 310 -36.38 18.62 -16.13
CA ALA A 310 -36.70 19.83 -16.87
C ALA A 310 -35.56 20.87 -16.90
N GLY A 311 -34.33 20.52 -16.48
CA GLY A 311 -33.20 21.46 -16.40
C GLY A 311 -32.28 21.46 -17.61
N SER A 312 -31.89 22.65 -18.08
CA SER A 312 -30.70 22.86 -18.91
C SER A 312 -29.40 22.68 -18.13
N LEU A 313 -29.42 22.98 -16.83
CA LEU A 313 -28.29 22.91 -15.91
C LEU A 313 -28.81 22.58 -14.51
N ILE A 314 -28.19 21.62 -13.84
CA ILE A 314 -28.42 21.35 -12.43
C ILE A 314 -27.26 21.92 -11.62
N ILE A 315 -27.53 22.83 -10.68
CA ILE A 315 -26.55 23.23 -9.66
C ILE A 315 -26.93 22.53 -8.36
N THR A 316 -26.01 21.74 -7.81
CA THR A 316 -26.27 20.90 -6.63
C THR A 316 -25.30 21.19 -5.49
N GLY A 317 -25.81 21.14 -4.26
CA GLY A 317 -24.99 20.99 -3.06
C GLY A 317 -24.95 19.54 -2.59
N SER A 318 -24.75 19.36 -1.29
CA SER A 318 -24.94 18.08 -0.57
C SER A 318 -25.63 18.30 0.79
N SER A 319 -26.63 19.18 0.83
CA SER A 319 -27.45 19.47 2.02
C SER A 319 -28.89 19.01 1.82
N GLY A 320 -29.42 18.17 2.71
CA GLY A 320 -30.80 17.69 2.65
C GLY A 320 -31.05 16.51 3.60
N GLY A 321 -32.29 16.01 3.60
CA GLY A 321 -32.69 14.81 4.36
C GLY A 321 -32.78 13.52 3.52
N LEU A 322 -32.45 13.59 2.23
CA LEU A 322 -32.53 12.46 1.31
C LEU A 322 -31.39 11.45 1.56
N SER A 323 -31.68 10.17 1.32
CA SER A 323 -30.68 9.11 1.36
C SER A 323 -29.72 9.19 0.17
N GLU A 324 -28.50 8.70 0.36
CA GLU A 324 -27.45 8.62 -0.67
C GLU A 324 -27.96 7.86 -1.91
N GLN A 325 -28.63 6.72 -1.71
CA GLN A 325 -29.25 5.95 -2.80
C GLN A 325 -30.33 6.74 -3.55
N GLY A 326 -31.16 7.51 -2.83
CA GLY A 326 -32.18 8.37 -3.45
C GLY A 326 -31.56 9.46 -4.32
N VAL A 327 -30.57 10.18 -3.78
CA VAL A 327 -29.82 11.22 -4.51
C VAL A 327 -29.08 10.65 -5.72
N SER A 328 -28.41 9.51 -5.55
CA SER A 328 -27.72 8.81 -6.63
C SER A 328 -28.68 8.49 -7.77
N SER A 329 -29.85 7.89 -7.48
CA SER A 329 -30.85 7.53 -8.51
C SER A 329 -31.39 8.73 -9.29
N LEU A 330 -31.59 9.87 -8.62
CA LEU A 330 -32.10 11.09 -9.23
C LEU A 330 -31.07 11.77 -10.14
N LEU A 331 -29.82 11.88 -9.68
CA LEU A 331 -28.75 12.50 -10.46
C LEU A 331 -28.25 11.59 -11.59
N MET A 332 -28.32 10.25 -11.43
CA MET A 332 -28.11 9.31 -12.55
C MET A 332 -29.13 9.51 -13.67
N SER A 333 -30.40 9.84 -13.35
CA SER A 333 -31.39 10.17 -14.39
C SER A 333 -31.03 11.42 -15.20
N ALA A 334 -30.31 12.37 -14.61
CA ALA A 334 -29.81 13.56 -15.31
C ALA A 334 -28.54 13.25 -16.13
N GLN A 335 -27.66 12.41 -15.59
CA GLN A 335 -26.47 11.90 -16.29
C GLN A 335 -26.83 11.11 -17.57
N LEU A 336 -27.87 10.27 -17.52
CA LEU A 336 -28.41 9.56 -18.69
C LEU A 336 -29.04 10.49 -19.75
N GLN A 337 -29.33 11.75 -19.41
CA GLN A 337 -29.86 12.77 -20.32
C GLN A 337 -28.76 13.73 -20.81
N GLY A 338 -27.52 13.57 -20.35
CA GLY A 338 -26.41 14.49 -20.62
C GLY A 338 -26.51 15.83 -19.88
N THR A 339 -27.52 16.02 -19.00
CA THR A 339 -27.79 17.30 -18.33
C THR A 339 -26.60 17.74 -17.48
N PRO A 340 -25.97 18.89 -17.77
CA PRO A 340 -24.80 19.38 -17.05
C PRO A 340 -25.02 19.55 -15.55
N LEU A 341 -24.01 19.20 -14.75
CA LEU A 341 -24.08 19.21 -13.29
C LEU A 341 -22.94 20.03 -12.67
N LEU A 342 -23.31 21.03 -11.85
CA LEU A 342 -22.39 21.92 -11.16
C LEU A 342 -22.48 21.74 -9.64
N TYR A 343 -21.49 21.11 -9.03
CA TYR A 343 -21.42 20.92 -7.58
C TYR A 343 -20.81 22.14 -6.88
N MET A 344 -21.46 22.59 -5.81
CA MET A 344 -20.97 23.64 -4.92
C MET A 344 -20.88 23.14 -3.48
N HIS A 345 -19.69 23.23 -2.89
CA HIS A 345 -19.47 22.75 -1.54
C HIS A 345 -20.05 23.69 -0.47
N LEU A 346 -20.97 23.18 0.36
CA LEU A 346 -21.71 23.96 1.36
C LEU A 346 -21.25 23.77 2.81
N HIS A 347 -20.33 22.84 3.10
CA HIS A 347 -19.96 22.41 4.47
C HIS A 347 -18.61 22.99 4.96
N SER A 348 -18.19 24.10 4.37
CA SER A 348 -16.95 24.84 4.68
C SER A 348 -15.67 23.99 4.49
N TRP A 349 -14.92 23.70 5.54
CA TRP A 349 -13.73 22.82 5.48
C TRP A 349 -14.06 21.34 5.68
N ASN A 350 -15.28 20.99 6.08
CA ASN A 350 -15.67 19.62 6.43
C ASN A 350 -16.40 18.95 5.25
N SER A 351 -16.96 17.76 5.43
CA SER A 351 -17.90 17.16 4.47
C SER A 351 -18.93 16.29 5.20
N VAL A 352 -19.96 15.87 4.47
CA VAL A 352 -20.94 14.86 4.91
C VAL A 352 -20.84 13.65 3.97
N PRO A 353 -21.32 12.45 4.36
CA PRO A 353 -21.29 11.27 3.48
C PRO A 353 -21.86 11.54 2.08
N LEU A 354 -23.02 12.21 2.01
CA LEU A 354 -23.69 12.63 0.78
C LEU A 354 -22.84 13.51 -0.14
N THR A 355 -21.80 14.17 0.36
CA THR A 355 -20.85 14.93 -0.48
C THR A 355 -20.07 14.01 -1.42
N GLN A 356 -19.73 12.79 -0.99
CA GLN A 356 -19.01 11.84 -1.83
C GLN A 356 -19.95 11.29 -2.91
N THR A 357 -21.16 10.86 -2.52
CA THR A 357 -22.20 10.35 -3.45
C THR A 357 -22.48 11.28 -4.63
N VAL A 358 -22.48 12.59 -4.42
CA VAL A 358 -22.73 13.58 -5.48
C VAL A 358 -21.48 13.81 -6.35
N LEU A 359 -20.27 13.77 -5.77
CA LEU A 359 -19.01 13.94 -6.50
C LEU A 359 -18.62 12.68 -7.30
N GLU A 360 -18.92 11.49 -6.80
CA GLU A 360 -18.64 10.20 -7.45
C GLU A 360 -19.30 10.09 -8.83
N LEU A 361 -20.47 10.71 -9.02
CA LEU A 361 -21.14 10.78 -10.32
C LEU A 361 -20.30 11.55 -11.36
N MET A 362 -19.51 12.54 -10.92
CA MET A 362 -18.54 13.30 -11.73
C MET A 362 -17.15 12.62 -11.81
N ASP A 363 -16.99 11.47 -11.14
CA ASP A 363 -15.73 10.78 -10.80
C ASP A 363 -14.76 11.59 -9.91
N PHE A 364 -15.32 12.46 -9.06
CA PHE A 364 -14.56 13.24 -8.07
C PHE A 364 -14.78 12.74 -6.64
N SER A 365 -13.95 13.23 -5.71
CA SER A 365 -14.21 13.15 -4.27
C SER A 365 -13.64 14.38 -3.56
N MET A 366 -13.82 14.45 -2.25
CA MET A 366 -13.02 15.31 -1.38
C MET A 366 -12.67 14.57 -0.08
N GLN A 367 -12.11 15.25 0.92
CA GLN A 367 -11.85 14.59 2.20
C GLN A 367 -13.18 14.14 2.85
N GLY A 368 -13.18 12.98 3.49
CA GLY A 368 -14.35 12.47 4.23
C GLY A 368 -14.69 13.29 5.47
N PRO A 369 -15.84 13.02 6.12
CA PRO A 369 -16.29 13.76 7.30
C PRO A 369 -15.23 13.77 8.41
N GLY A 370 -14.99 14.95 8.99
CA GLY A 370 -13.90 15.20 9.93
C GLY A 370 -12.58 15.62 9.27
N GLY A 371 -12.49 15.64 7.94
CA GLY A 371 -11.34 16.16 7.20
C GLY A 371 -11.08 17.65 7.48
N PRO A 372 -9.81 18.10 7.58
CA PRO A 372 -9.47 19.49 7.90
C PRO A 372 -9.61 20.48 6.74
N GLY A 373 -9.88 20.02 5.52
CA GLY A 373 -9.95 20.86 4.32
C GLY A 373 -8.71 21.74 4.15
N ASN A 374 -8.93 23.02 3.82
CA ASN A 374 -7.86 24.00 3.65
C ASN A 374 -7.36 24.64 4.98
N PHE A 375 -7.79 24.14 6.15
CA PHE A 375 -7.69 24.87 7.42
C PHE A 375 -6.26 25.04 7.96
N PHE A 376 -5.54 23.95 8.22
CA PHE A 376 -4.25 23.98 8.94
C PHE A 376 -3.05 24.43 8.09
N SER A 377 -3.21 24.46 6.77
CA SER A 377 -2.14 24.79 5.83
C SER A 377 -2.83 25.37 4.59
N PRO A 378 -3.24 26.65 4.60
CA PRO A 378 -4.06 27.21 3.53
C PRO A 378 -3.27 27.37 2.22
N ASP A 379 -3.80 26.80 1.15
CA ASP A 379 -3.37 27.02 -0.24
C ASP A 379 -4.38 27.94 -0.95
N LYS A 380 -3.99 28.52 -2.09
CA LYS A 380 -4.82 29.35 -2.97
C LYS A 380 -4.22 29.47 -4.37
N ALA A 381 -5.01 29.87 -5.36
CA ALA A 381 -4.54 30.07 -6.73
C ALA A 381 -4.25 31.56 -7.01
N SER A 382 -3.08 31.82 -7.56
CA SER A 382 -2.66 33.09 -8.14
C SER A 382 -1.73 32.77 -9.31
N TRP A 383 -2.29 32.65 -10.51
CA TRP A 383 -1.56 32.41 -11.75
C TRP A 383 -1.90 33.47 -12.79
N SER A 384 -0.91 33.84 -13.61
CA SER A 384 -1.07 34.83 -14.68
C SER A 384 -1.93 34.29 -15.83
N ASN A 385 -1.97 32.98 -16.01
CA ASN A 385 -2.82 32.25 -16.96
C ASN A 385 -2.83 30.73 -16.65
N TYR A 386 -3.68 29.98 -17.35
CA TYR A 386 -3.79 28.51 -17.18
C TYR A 386 -2.52 27.74 -17.64
N THR A 387 -1.77 28.25 -18.61
CA THR A 387 -0.53 27.59 -19.07
C THR A 387 0.56 27.64 -18.00
N GLU A 388 0.66 28.73 -17.24
CA GLU A 388 1.53 28.83 -16.06
C GLU A 388 1.14 27.79 -14.99
N MET A 389 -0.16 27.66 -14.69
CA MET A 389 -0.69 26.68 -13.75
C MET A 389 -0.37 25.23 -14.15
N LEU A 390 -0.56 24.89 -15.43
CA LEU A 390 -0.24 23.56 -15.97
C LEU A 390 1.27 23.27 -15.96
N THR A 391 2.10 24.23 -16.42
CA THR A 391 3.56 24.07 -16.45
C THR A 391 4.16 23.92 -15.06
N ALA A 392 3.62 24.62 -14.06
CA ALA A 392 4.14 24.58 -12.70
C ALA A 392 3.92 23.24 -11.99
N LYS A 393 2.82 22.53 -12.28
CA LYS A 393 2.52 21.17 -11.76
C LYS A 393 1.75 20.33 -12.80
N PRO A 394 2.44 19.77 -13.80
CA PRO A 394 1.78 18.97 -14.83
C PRO A 394 1.07 17.75 -14.24
N SER A 395 -0.06 17.37 -14.83
CA SER A 395 -0.73 16.12 -14.47
C SER A 395 0.07 14.91 -15.01
N LEU A 396 -0.07 13.76 -14.33
CA LEU A 396 0.61 12.49 -14.66
C LEU A 396 2.14 12.61 -14.72
N THR A 397 2.74 13.46 -13.88
CA THR A 397 4.21 13.63 -13.82
C THR A 397 4.93 12.40 -13.27
N ALA A 398 4.34 11.65 -12.33
CA ALA A 398 4.99 10.48 -11.75
C ALA A 398 5.13 9.34 -12.77
N GLU A 399 4.04 9.08 -13.50
CA GLU A 399 3.96 8.13 -14.60
C GLU A 399 4.90 8.51 -15.74
N HIS A 400 4.86 9.78 -16.16
CA HIS A 400 5.71 10.29 -17.23
C HIS A 400 7.21 10.29 -16.87
N LEU A 401 7.57 10.56 -15.62
CA LEU A 401 8.97 10.57 -15.18
C LEU A 401 9.61 9.18 -15.39
N TRP A 402 8.91 8.13 -14.97
CA TRP A 402 9.38 6.75 -15.13
C TRP A 402 9.28 6.24 -16.57
N LEU A 403 8.23 6.59 -17.31
CA LEU A 403 8.12 6.20 -18.72
C LEU A 403 9.19 6.89 -19.59
N SER A 404 9.50 8.16 -19.36
CA SER A 404 10.57 8.86 -20.08
C SER A 404 11.96 8.34 -19.73
N LEU A 405 12.19 7.89 -18.49
CA LEU A 405 13.43 7.19 -18.10
C LEU A 405 13.62 5.88 -18.87
N PHE A 406 12.56 5.09 -19.07
CA PHE A 406 12.62 3.88 -19.88
C PHE A 406 12.67 4.15 -21.40
N GLU A 407 12.07 5.24 -21.88
CA GLU A 407 12.17 5.67 -23.29
C GLU A 407 13.57 6.22 -23.65
N SER A 408 14.25 6.91 -22.72
CA SER A 408 15.61 7.42 -22.94
C SER A 408 16.71 6.39 -22.68
N GLN A 409 16.51 5.50 -21.70
CA GLN A 409 17.54 4.62 -21.12
C GLN A 409 18.79 5.38 -20.61
N ASP A 410 18.61 6.65 -20.25
CA ASP A 410 19.66 7.59 -19.81
C ASP A 410 19.26 8.23 -18.47
N PRO A 411 19.62 7.63 -17.32
CA PRO A 411 19.32 8.16 -16.00
C PRO A 411 20.03 9.48 -15.71
N ASP A 412 19.30 10.49 -15.24
CA ASP A 412 19.87 11.80 -14.86
C ASP A 412 20.42 11.85 -13.41
N PHE A 413 20.44 10.69 -12.75
CA PHE A 413 20.98 10.43 -11.40
C PHE A 413 22.04 9.30 -11.46
N ASN A 414 22.73 9.04 -10.35
CA ASN A 414 23.68 7.92 -10.23
C ASN A 414 23.17 6.91 -9.19
N LEU A 415 22.63 5.78 -9.63
CA LEU A 415 22.04 4.77 -8.74
C LEU A 415 23.06 4.11 -7.82
N ALA A 416 24.30 3.94 -8.27
CA ALA A 416 25.38 3.31 -7.50
C ALA A 416 25.69 4.04 -6.17
N ARG A 417 25.35 5.34 -6.06
CA ARG A 417 25.40 6.10 -4.79
C ARG A 417 24.48 5.54 -3.70
N CYS A 418 23.42 4.81 -4.04
CA CYS A 418 22.54 4.23 -3.03
C CYS A 418 23.23 3.22 -2.10
N ALA A 419 24.41 2.69 -2.46
CA ALA A 419 25.22 1.82 -1.60
C ALA A 419 25.75 2.50 -0.32
N ASP A 420 25.75 3.85 -0.23
CA ASP A 420 26.05 4.59 1.00
C ASP A 420 25.10 5.77 1.26
N GLN A 421 24.91 6.66 0.28
CA GLN A 421 23.93 7.75 0.33
C GLN A 421 23.32 7.97 -1.06
N CYS A 422 22.10 7.47 -1.27
CA CYS A 422 21.34 7.63 -2.52
C CYS A 422 21.42 9.03 -3.10
N ASP A 423 21.48 9.09 -4.44
CA ASP A 423 21.43 10.36 -5.15
C ASP A 423 20.15 11.13 -4.82
N ALA A 424 20.29 12.42 -4.50
CA ALA A 424 19.19 13.26 -4.07
C ALA A 424 18.09 13.36 -5.15
N LEU A 425 18.44 13.34 -6.43
CA LEU A 425 17.44 13.36 -7.50
C LEU A 425 16.58 12.08 -7.51
N PHE A 426 17.21 10.93 -7.24
CA PHE A 426 16.53 9.65 -7.17
C PHE A 426 15.61 9.55 -5.93
N ASP A 427 16.10 9.96 -4.76
CA ASP A 427 15.34 9.87 -3.50
C ASP A 427 14.26 10.97 -3.36
N GLU A 428 14.47 12.17 -3.89
CA GLU A 428 13.50 13.28 -3.80
C GLU A 428 12.46 13.29 -4.93
N GLN A 429 12.71 12.66 -6.09
CA GLN A 429 11.77 12.65 -7.23
C GLN A 429 11.33 11.25 -7.67
N TYR A 430 12.28 10.36 -8.02
CA TYR A 430 11.95 9.07 -8.62
C TYR A 430 11.31 8.08 -7.64
N ARG A 431 11.83 7.93 -6.41
CA ARG A 431 11.22 7.05 -5.39
C ARG A 431 9.83 7.53 -4.91
N PRO A 432 9.57 8.84 -4.72
CA PRO A 432 8.23 9.36 -4.51
C PRO A 432 7.29 9.14 -5.70
N ALA A 433 7.79 9.21 -6.94
CA ALA A 433 7.01 8.90 -8.14
C ALA A 433 6.57 7.43 -8.20
N LEU A 434 7.47 6.45 -7.94
CA LEU A 434 7.08 5.04 -7.79
C LEU A 434 6.04 4.85 -6.68
N SER A 435 6.26 5.51 -5.54
CA SER A 435 5.35 5.45 -4.40
C SER A 435 3.96 5.99 -4.74
N HIS A 436 3.86 6.98 -5.64
CA HIS A 436 2.60 7.50 -6.16
C HIS A 436 1.88 6.48 -7.06
N ILE A 437 2.58 5.91 -8.05
CA ILE A 437 2.03 4.91 -8.99
C ILE A 437 1.51 3.69 -8.20
N ARG A 438 2.34 3.19 -7.27
CA ARG A 438 1.98 2.10 -6.35
C ARG A 438 0.73 2.44 -5.55
N ALA A 439 0.62 3.65 -5.02
CA ALA A 439 -0.56 4.08 -4.25
C ALA A 439 -1.84 4.18 -5.09
N GLN A 440 -1.75 4.44 -6.41
CA GLN A 440 -2.93 4.36 -7.30
C GLN A 440 -3.39 2.90 -7.45
N LEU A 441 -2.47 1.98 -7.76
CA LEU A 441 -2.79 0.56 -7.91
C LEU A 441 -3.35 -0.07 -6.62
N GLN A 442 -2.81 0.28 -5.44
CA GLN A 442 -3.39 -0.12 -4.16
C GLN A 442 -4.77 0.50 -3.90
N SER A 443 -5.08 1.66 -4.50
CA SER A 443 -6.41 2.27 -4.47
C SER A 443 -7.42 1.44 -5.28
N LEU A 444 -7.01 0.84 -6.41
CA LEU A 444 -7.85 -0.06 -7.20
C LEU A 444 -8.11 -1.38 -6.45
N ASP A 445 -7.07 -2.00 -5.87
CA ASP A 445 -7.18 -3.18 -5.01
C ASP A 445 -8.21 -2.97 -3.87
N THR A 446 -8.16 -1.82 -3.20
CA THR A 446 -9.06 -1.47 -2.08
C THR A 446 -10.46 -1.01 -2.49
N GLN A 447 -10.69 -0.72 -3.77
CA GLN A 447 -12.01 -0.38 -4.34
C GLN A 447 -12.77 -1.61 -4.88
N HIS A 448 -12.17 -2.80 -4.87
CA HIS A 448 -12.71 -4.02 -5.49
C HIS A 448 -12.96 -3.89 -7.00
N LEU A 449 -12.18 -3.01 -7.65
CA LEU A 449 -12.25 -2.76 -9.08
C LEU A 449 -11.20 -3.61 -9.79
N ASP A 450 -11.64 -4.57 -10.62
CA ASP A 450 -10.78 -5.17 -11.65
C ASP A 450 -10.76 -4.22 -12.84
N MET A 451 -9.64 -3.54 -13.06
CA MET A 451 -9.51 -2.58 -14.14
C MET A 451 -9.43 -3.26 -15.52
N PHE A 452 -8.95 -4.50 -15.60
CA PHE A 452 -8.83 -5.21 -16.89
C PHE A 452 -10.20 -5.55 -17.47
N GLU A 453 -11.17 -5.87 -16.61
CA GLU A 453 -12.59 -6.05 -16.94
C GLU A 453 -13.35 -4.73 -17.25
N GLN A 454 -12.69 -3.56 -17.22
CA GLN A 454 -13.26 -2.27 -17.67
C GLN A 454 -12.76 -1.87 -19.06
N GLU A 455 -13.50 -1.01 -19.77
CA GLU A 455 -13.06 -0.43 -21.07
C GLU A 455 -11.99 0.68 -20.92
N ASP A 456 -11.84 1.26 -19.74
CA ASP A 456 -11.02 2.43 -19.43
C ASP A 456 -9.68 2.04 -18.74
N HIS A 457 -9.13 2.90 -17.88
CA HIS A 457 -7.84 2.70 -17.18
C HIS A 457 -6.62 2.41 -18.09
N ARG A 458 -6.66 2.76 -19.39
CA ARG A 458 -5.70 2.30 -20.41
C ARG A 458 -4.24 2.58 -20.06
N LEU A 459 -3.93 3.74 -19.45
CA LEU A 459 -2.58 4.05 -18.97
C LEU A 459 -2.11 3.07 -17.88
N TYR A 460 -2.93 2.84 -16.85
CA TYR A 460 -2.56 1.99 -15.72
C TYR A 460 -2.54 0.50 -16.08
N LYS A 461 -3.36 0.06 -17.05
CA LYS A 461 -3.23 -1.25 -17.70
C LYS A 461 -1.85 -1.42 -18.34
N LEU A 462 -1.39 -0.45 -19.16
CA LEU A 462 -0.08 -0.48 -19.79
C LEU A 462 1.08 -0.47 -18.77
N LEU A 463 1.02 0.41 -17.75
CA LEU A 463 2.02 0.46 -16.67
C LEU A 463 2.14 -0.88 -15.92
N THR A 464 1.01 -1.54 -15.66
CA THR A 464 0.97 -2.82 -14.93
C THR A 464 1.48 -3.98 -15.79
N LEU A 465 1.10 -4.04 -17.07
CA LEU A 465 1.60 -5.04 -18.01
C LEU A 465 3.12 -4.90 -18.21
N LEU A 466 3.63 -3.68 -18.36
CA LEU A 466 5.06 -3.37 -18.43
C LEU A 466 5.78 -3.87 -17.16
N GLY A 467 5.24 -3.54 -15.99
CA GLY A 467 5.76 -3.99 -14.70
C GLY A 467 5.82 -5.50 -14.54
N ASP A 468 4.78 -6.23 -14.97
CA ASP A 468 4.77 -7.70 -14.94
C ASP A 468 5.70 -8.32 -16.00
N SER A 469 5.84 -7.69 -17.16
CA SER A 469 6.83 -8.11 -18.17
C SER A 469 8.24 -8.00 -17.60
N TYR A 470 8.61 -6.87 -16.99
CA TYR A 470 9.88 -6.75 -16.28
C TYR A 470 10.02 -7.80 -15.16
N ARG A 471 8.98 -7.97 -14.34
CA ARG A 471 8.93 -8.98 -13.25
C ARG A 471 9.22 -10.41 -13.71
N SER A 472 8.81 -10.77 -14.92
CA SER A 472 9.08 -12.10 -15.49
C SER A 472 10.56 -12.35 -15.75
N ARG A 473 11.35 -11.30 -16.03
CA ARG A 473 12.76 -11.35 -16.43
C ARG A 473 13.73 -11.26 -15.24
N ILE A 474 13.29 -10.69 -14.11
CA ILE A 474 14.05 -10.50 -12.86
C ILE A 474 14.89 -11.72 -12.48
N LYS A 475 16.12 -11.46 -12.02
CA LYS A 475 17.06 -12.43 -11.44
C LYS A 475 17.67 -11.85 -10.17
N TYR A 476 17.81 -12.64 -9.12
CA TYR A 476 18.35 -12.21 -7.84
C TYR A 476 19.65 -12.98 -7.47
N PRO A 477 20.55 -12.37 -6.67
CA PRO A 477 20.50 -11.00 -6.16
C PRO A 477 20.85 -9.94 -7.22
N MET A 478 20.47 -8.69 -6.93
CA MET A 478 20.92 -7.48 -7.63
C MET A 478 21.66 -6.54 -6.66
N ASP A 479 22.42 -5.61 -7.21
CA ASP A 479 23.28 -4.69 -6.50
C ASP A 479 23.52 -3.43 -7.34
N VAL A 480 23.36 -2.25 -6.73
CA VAL A 480 23.43 -0.95 -7.43
C VAL A 480 24.81 -0.64 -8.04
N THR A 481 25.84 -1.41 -7.72
CA THR A 481 27.22 -1.25 -8.23
C THR A 481 27.64 -2.30 -9.26
N THR A 482 26.92 -3.43 -9.37
CA THR A 482 27.29 -4.55 -10.28
C THR A 482 26.19 -5.02 -11.24
N THR A 483 24.92 -4.76 -10.93
CA THR A 483 23.80 -5.00 -11.86
C THR A 483 23.75 -3.88 -12.89
N ASN A 484 23.15 -4.12 -14.07
CA ASN A 484 22.87 -3.03 -15.00
C ASN A 484 21.88 -2.04 -14.34
N GLU A 485 22.14 -0.74 -14.46
CA GLU A 485 21.32 0.30 -13.83
C GLU A 485 19.85 0.22 -14.29
N MET A 486 19.61 -0.07 -15.57
CA MET A 486 18.25 -0.26 -16.10
C MET A 486 17.60 -1.57 -15.62
N ASP A 487 18.31 -2.70 -15.55
CA ASP A 487 17.75 -3.96 -15.00
C ASP A 487 17.26 -3.77 -13.55
N PHE A 488 18.03 -2.99 -12.75
CA PHE A 488 17.68 -2.68 -11.37
C PHE A 488 16.45 -1.73 -11.30
N LEU A 489 16.40 -0.72 -12.18
CA LEU A 489 15.29 0.24 -12.25
C LEU A 489 14.00 -0.41 -12.78
N GLU A 490 14.09 -1.31 -13.77
CA GLU A 490 12.98 -2.17 -14.22
C GLU A 490 12.43 -3.00 -13.05
N ALA A 491 13.31 -3.62 -12.25
CA ALA A 491 12.91 -4.40 -11.09
C ALA A 491 12.22 -3.54 -10.01
N MET A 492 12.75 -2.36 -9.70
CA MET A 492 12.10 -1.42 -8.77
C MET A 492 10.74 -0.96 -9.28
N PHE A 493 10.59 -0.68 -10.57
CA PHE A 493 9.31 -0.32 -11.17
C PHE A 493 8.32 -1.49 -11.12
N ALA A 494 8.77 -2.71 -11.46
CA ALA A 494 7.98 -3.93 -11.36
C ALA A 494 7.40 -4.12 -9.94
N ASP A 495 8.23 -4.04 -8.90
CA ASP A 495 7.78 -4.20 -7.51
C ASP A 495 6.79 -3.11 -7.06
N ASN A 496 6.88 -1.90 -7.61
CA ASN A 496 5.92 -0.83 -7.33
C ASN A 496 4.64 -0.91 -8.19
N THR A 497 4.58 -1.79 -9.19
CA THR A 497 3.44 -1.97 -10.10
C THR A 497 2.66 -3.27 -9.89
N VAL A 498 2.86 -3.96 -8.76
CA VAL A 498 2.04 -5.13 -8.38
C VAL A 498 0.60 -4.69 -8.07
N TYR A 499 -0.36 -5.35 -8.72
CA TYR A 499 -1.79 -5.13 -8.56
C TYR A 499 -2.53 -6.47 -8.55
N HIS A 500 -3.39 -6.69 -7.55
CA HIS A 500 -3.85 -8.02 -7.14
C HIS A 500 -5.27 -8.34 -7.56
N TYR A 501 -6.15 -7.34 -7.62
CA TYR A 501 -7.59 -7.52 -7.91
C TYR A 501 -7.83 -7.74 -9.42
N ARG A 502 -7.27 -8.83 -9.96
CA ARG A 502 -7.36 -9.25 -11.36
C ARG A 502 -7.20 -10.76 -11.52
N ASN A 503 -7.68 -11.31 -12.63
CA ASN A 503 -7.57 -12.74 -12.92
C ASN A 503 -6.12 -13.19 -13.21
N ILE A 504 -5.46 -12.66 -14.25
CA ILE A 504 -4.09 -13.05 -14.65
C ILE A 504 -3.07 -12.15 -13.95
N ASN A 505 -2.11 -12.73 -13.22
CA ASN A 505 -0.92 -12.03 -12.70
C ASN A 505 0.25 -13.03 -12.62
N PRO A 506 1.19 -13.07 -13.60
CA PRO A 506 2.10 -14.20 -13.78
C PRO A 506 3.15 -14.42 -12.68
N VAL A 507 3.59 -15.67 -12.54
CA VAL A 507 4.66 -16.05 -11.62
C VAL A 507 6.02 -15.54 -12.14
N PRO A 508 6.81 -14.83 -11.31
CA PRO A 508 8.19 -14.46 -11.66
C PRO A 508 9.05 -15.71 -11.88
N SER A 509 9.96 -15.66 -12.85
CA SER A 509 10.89 -16.78 -13.07
C SER A 509 11.95 -16.93 -11.96
N ASP A 510 12.04 -15.96 -11.06
CA ASP A 510 12.85 -15.98 -9.83
C ASP A 510 12.15 -15.17 -8.72
N LEU A 511 12.12 -15.72 -7.50
CA LEU A 511 11.62 -15.06 -6.28
C LEU A 511 12.74 -14.83 -5.24
N GLY A 512 13.98 -15.10 -5.62
CA GLY A 512 15.17 -14.87 -4.83
C GLY A 512 15.18 -15.71 -3.56
N ASN A 513 15.49 -15.09 -2.42
CA ASN A 513 15.54 -15.80 -1.15
C ASN A 513 14.15 -16.11 -0.54
N PHE A 514 13.06 -15.56 -1.07
CA PHE A 514 11.75 -15.58 -0.42
C PHE A 514 10.99 -16.92 -0.54
N SER A 515 10.91 -17.50 -1.74
CA SER A 515 10.19 -18.76 -2.00
C SER A 515 10.65 -19.37 -3.34
N ARG A 516 10.26 -20.61 -3.64
CA ARG A 516 10.30 -21.19 -5.00
C ARG A 516 9.21 -20.56 -5.88
N SER A 517 9.42 -20.53 -7.20
CA SER A 517 8.37 -20.18 -8.17
C SER A 517 7.48 -21.37 -8.54
N ASP A 518 8.02 -22.60 -8.57
CA ASP A 518 7.25 -23.80 -8.96
C ASP A 518 6.47 -24.46 -7.81
N PHE A 519 5.15 -24.37 -7.89
CA PHE A 519 4.17 -25.10 -7.07
C PHE A 519 3.26 -26.03 -7.89
N SER A 520 3.61 -26.39 -9.13
CA SER A 520 2.81 -27.26 -10.02
C SER A 520 2.50 -28.65 -9.43
N HIS A 521 3.31 -29.10 -8.47
CA HIS A 521 3.15 -30.33 -7.71
C HIS A 521 2.13 -30.24 -6.56
N ILE A 522 1.52 -29.07 -6.34
CA ILE A 522 0.41 -28.84 -5.40
C ILE A 522 -0.91 -28.86 -6.18
N THR A 523 -1.82 -29.75 -5.80
CA THR A 523 -3.22 -29.67 -6.25
C THR A 523 -3.95 -28.60 -5.43
N PRO A 524 -4.51 -27.55 -6.05
CA PRO A 524 -5.29 -26.54 -5.32
C PRO A 524 -6.53 -27.16 -4.69
N THR A 525 -6.97 -26.61 -3.56
CA THR A 525 -8.14 -27.09 -2.82
C THR A 525 -8.97 -25.95 -2.24
N ASP A 526 -10.06 -26.32 -1.58
CA ASP A 526 -11.01 -25.41 -0.94
C ASP A 526 -11.00 -25.67 0.58
N ALA A 527 -11.07 -24.62 1.38
CA ALA A 527 -11.13 -24.70 2.84
C ALA A 527 -12.17 -23.71 3.40
N THR A 528 -12.81 -24.06 4.51
CA THR A 528 -13.64 -23.12 5.27
C THR A 528 -12.99 -22.92 6.64
N ILE A 529 -12.64 -21.67 6.94
CA ILE A 529 -11.84 -21.30 8.10
C ILE A 529 -12.68 -20.46 9.05
N SER A 530 -13.04 -21.05 10.18
CA SER A 530 -13.63 -20.34 11.32
C SER A 530 -12.52 -19.85 12.25
N LEU A 531 -12.63 -18.59 12.70
CA LEU A 531 -11.71 -17.90 13.61
C LEU A 531 -12.51 -17.00 14.56
N SER A 532 -12.17 -17.00 15.86
CA SER A 532 -12.46 -15.83 16.69
C SER A 532 -11.51 -14.70 16.27
N SER A 533 -12.08 -13.52 16.00
CA SER A 533 -11.33 -12.33 15.61
C SER A 533 -10.43 -11.84 16.76
N LYS A 534 -9.35 -11.15 16.41
CA LYS A 534 -8.54 -10.35 17.34
C LYS A 534 -8.09 -9.08 16.63
N LYS A 535 -8.11 -7.95 17.36
CA LYS A 535 -7.68 -6.65 16.84
C LYS A 535 -6.20 -6.71 16.45
N GLY A 536 -5.91 -6.39 15.19
CA GLY A 536 -4.65 -6.78 14.55
C GLY A 536 -4.97 -7.70 13.38
N PHE A 537 -4.21 -8.77 13.21
CA PHE A 537 -4.51 -9.81 12.22
C PHE A 537 -4.30 -11.21 12.78
N ARG A 538 -4.69 -12.21 12.00
CA ARG A 538 -4.51 -13.63 12.28
C ARG A 538 -4.22 -14.41 11.00
N SER A 539 -3.38 -15.42 11.11
CA SER A 539 -3.11 -16.43 10.09
C SER A 539 -4.31 -17.37 9.91
N VAL A 540 -4.67 -17.67 8.66
CA VAL A 540 -5.81 -18.56 8.32
C VAL A 540 -5.41 -20.01 8.00
N GLY A 541 -4.12 -20.32 7.90
CA GLY A 541 -3.65 -21.68 7.59
C GLY A 541 -3.92 -22.15 6.17
N VAL A 542 -4.05 -21.21 5.24
CA VAL A 542 -4.12 -21.46 3.79
C VAL A 542 -3.10 -20.60 3.05
N TYR A 543 -2.68 -21.05 1.87
CA TYR A 543 -1.60 -20.46 1.08
C TYR A 543 -2.11 -20.02 -0.29
N ALA A 544 -1.86 -18.77 -0.68
CA ALA A 544 -2.10 -18.30 -2.04
C ALA A 544 -0.97 -18.84 -2.94
N LEU A 545 -1.31 -19.69 -3.91
CA LEU A 545 -0.31 -20.24 -4.84
C LEU A 545 0.13 -19.14 -5.84
N PRO A 546 1.43 -18.98 -6.14
CA PRO A 546 1.91 -17.97 -7.08
C PRO A 546 1.18 -18.05 -8.42
N GLY A 547 0.71 -16.90 -8.90
CA GLY A 547 0.02 -16.76 -10.19
C GLY A 547 -1.34 -17.44 -10.32
N GLN A 548 -1.92 -17.95 -9.22
CA GLN A 548 -3.25 -18.58 -9.23
C GLN A 548 -4.28 -17.70 -8.51
N THR A 549 -5.46 -17.53 -9.11
CA THR A 549 -6.53 -16.70 -8.55
C THR A 549 -7.18 -17.38 -7.36
N VAL A 550 -7.04 -16.79 -6.18
CA VAL A 550 -7.78 -17.20 -4.99
C VAL A 550 -9.16 -16.54 -5.01
N THR A 551 -10.20 -17.29 -4.66
CA THR A 551 -11.52 -16.73 -4.33
C THR A 551 -11.74 -16.82 -2.83
N VAL A 552 -12.13 -15.73 -2.19
CA VAL A 552 -12.46 -15.69 -0.75
C VAL A 552 -13.89 -15.21 -0.58
N SER A 553 -14.68 -15.90 0.23
CA SER A 553 -16.09 -15.57 0.51
C SER A 553 -16.34 -15.58 2.00
N ARG A 554 -16.89 -14.49 2.55
CA ARG A 554 -17.24 -14.42 3.97
C ARG A 554 -18.65 -14.95 4.20
N THR A 555 -18.78 -15.99 5.02
CA THR A 555 -20.02 -16.75 5.21
C THR A 555 -20.77 -16.41 6.49
N ASP A 556 -20.14 -15.72 7.45
CA ASP A 556 -20.81 -15.15 8.61
C ASP A 556 -21.51 -13.80 8.31
N SER A 557 -22.26 -13.31 9.31
CA SER A 557 -22.96 -12.01 9.26
C SER A 557 -22.71 -11.13 10.50
N ASN A 558 -21.59 -11.34 11.19
CA ASN A 558 -21.29 -10.69 12.46
C ASN A 558 -20.68 -9.28 12.27
N ASP A 559 -20.95 -8.38 13.21
CA ASP A 559 -20.48 -6.98 13.19
C ASP A 559 -18.98 -6.88 13.55
N VAL A 560 -18.14 -7.31 12.64
CA VAL A 560 -16.67 -7.13 12.63
C VAL A 560 -16.24 -6.83 11.19
N ARG A 561 -15.28 -5.91 11.01
CA ARG A 561 -14.68 -5.65 9.70
C ARG A 561 -13.48 -6.56 9.50
N ALA A 562 -13.38 -7.16 8.33
CA ALA A 562 -12.33 -8.11 7.98
C ALA A 562 -11.60 -7.63 6.71
N TRP A 563 -10.27 -7.72 6.68
CA TRP A 563 -9.47 -7.51 5.47
C TRP A 563 -8.57 -8.72 5.21
N VAL A 564 -8.59 -9.23 3.99
CA VAL A 564 -7.74 -10.36 3.57
C VAL A 564 -6.47 -9.83 2.92
N PHE A 565 -5.34 -10.48 3.19
CA PHE A 565 -4.06 -10.21 2.54
C PHE A 565 -3.16 -11.45 2.52
N ILE A 566 -2.04 -11.36 1.82
CA ILE A 566 -1.00 -12.39 1.72
C ILE A 566 0.29 -11.83 2.33
N ASN A 567 1.06 -12.68 3.02
CA ASN A 567 2.38 -12.42 3.62
C ASN A 567 2.43 -11.40 4.77
N THR A 568 3.48 -11.50 5.57
CA THR A 568 3.69 -10.71 6.81
C THR A 568 4.96 -9.86 6.78
N GLN A 569 5.75 -9.96 5.70
CA GLN A 569 6.99 -9.22 5.47
C GLN A 569 6.74 -7.71 5.45
N ARG A 570 7.50 -6.99 6.28
CA ARG A 570 7.62 -5.53 6.25
C ARG A 570 8.50 -5.13 5.06
N ALA A 571 8.13 -4.08 4.31
CA ALA A 571 8.80 -3.72 3.05
C ALA A 571 10.27 -3.25 3.19
N GLY A 572 10.75 -2.99 4.41
CA GLY A 572 12.17 -2.75 4.70
C GLY A 572 12.99 -4.01 4.97
N SER A 573 12.37 -5.19 4.97
CA SER A 573 13.06 -6.49 5.06
C SER A 573 13.74 -6.92 3.76
N THR A 574 13.49 -6.20 2.67
CA THR A 574 14.28 -6.26 1.43
C THR A 574 15.23 -5.08 1.45
N HIS A 575 16.54 -5.38 1.46
CA HIS A 575 17.59 -4.39 1.66
C HIS A 575 18.10 -3.91 0.30
N GLU A 576 17.27 -3.21 -0.48
CA GLU A 576 17.52 -3.04 -1.93
C GLU A 576 18.89 -2.43 -2.26
N PHE A 577 19.49 -1.65 -1.36
CA PHE A 577 20.76 -0.96 -1.59
C PHE A 577 21.96 -1.53 -0.81
N ASP A 578 21.76 -2.54 0.04
CA ASP A 578 22.88 -3.26 0.66
C ASP A 578 23.65 -4.05 -0.43
N ASN A 579 24.92 -4.36 -0.18
CA ASN A 579 25.75 -5.19 -1.08
C ASN A 579 25.05 -6.55 -1.35
N GLN A 580 24.64 -6.79 -2.61
CA GLN A 580 23.83 -7.93 -3.05
C GLN A 580 22.50 -8.10 -2.26
N GLY A 581 21.98 -7.01 -1.69
CA GLY A 581 20.86 -6.98 -0.75
C GLY A 581 19.47 -6.94 -1.39
N TYR A 582 19.37 -6.52 -2.67
CA TYR A 582 18.14 -6.70 -3.45
C TYR A 582 18.06 -8.16 -3.90
N ASN A 583 17.65 -9.03 -2.98
CA ASN A 583 17.73 -10.49 -3.10
C ASN A 583 16.35 -11.17 -3.10
N ARG A 584 15.29 -10.38 -3.24
CA ARG A 584 13.85 -10.73 -3.33
C ARG A 584 13.05 -9.47 -3.66
N ALA A 585 11.77 -9.61 -3.95
CA ALA A 585 10.86 -8.48 -4.12
C ALA A 585 10.72 -7.61 -2.84
N LYS A 586 10.51 -6.31 -3.00
CA LYS A 586 10.36 -5.33 -1.92
C LYS A 586 8.99 -5.37 -1.23
N TYR A 587 7.92 -5.61 -1.99
CA TYR A 587 6.53 -5.56 -1.47
C TYR A 587 5.86 -6.93 -1.50
N LEU A 588 6.42 -7.87 -0.74
CA LEU A 588 5.90 -9.23 -0.61
C LEU A 588 4.52 -9.30 0.06
N GLN A 589 4.22 -8.38 0.98
CA GLN A 589 2.87 -8.23 1.55
C GLN A 589 1.93 -7.58 0.54
N SER A 590 0.81 -8.26 0.24
CA SER A 590 -0.23 -7.74 -0.66
C SER A 590 -0.97 -6.55 -0.06
N THR A 591 -1.73 -5.84 -0.89
CA THR A 591 -2.74 -4.90 -0.40
C THR A 591 -3.76 -5.62 0.51
N GLN A 592 -4.28 -4.92 1.52
CA GLN A 592 -5.30 -5.40 2.45
C GLN A 592 -6.69 -5.08 1.89
N ILE A 593 -7.38 -6.09 1.39
CA ILE A 593 -8.65 -5.97 0.65
C ILE A 593 -9.81 -6.27 1.62
N GLU A 594 -10.82 -5.40 1.71
CA GLU A 594 -11.91 -5.56 2.68
C GLU A 594 -12.91 -6.64 2.23
N ILE A 595 -13.45 -7.42 3.17
CA ILE A 595 -14.49 -8.41 2.88
C ILE A 595 -15.69 -8.23 3.83
N GLN A 596 -16.77 -7.71 3.26
CA GLN A 596 -18.04 -7.51 3.95
C GLN A 596 -18.75 -8.86 4.19
N ALA A 597 -19.67 -8.90 5.15
CA ALA A 597 -20.50 -10.08 5.40
C ALA A 597 -21.26 -10.51 4.13
N GLY A 598 -21.18 -11.79 3.76
CA GLY A 598 -21.79 -12.32 2.54
C GLY A 598 -21.08 -11.95 1.22
N GLN A 599 -19.99 -11.18 1.25
CA GLN A 599 -19.24 -10.81 0.05
C GLN A 599 -18.30 -11.93 -0.41
N SER A 600 -18.15 -12.09 -1.72
CA SER A 600 -17.06 -12.81 -2.37
C SER A 600 -16.12 -11.84 -3.08
N ILE A 601 -14.80 -12.04 -2.93
CA ILE A 601 -13.74 -11.32 -3.63
C ILE A 601 -12.80 -12.30 -4.35
N LYS A 602 -12.05 -11.80 -5.33
CA LYS A 602 -11.02 -12.54 -6.07
C LYS A 602 -9.75 -11.71 -6.20
N PHE A 603 -8.61 -12.38 -6.15
CA PHE A 603 -7.31 -11.75 -6.43
C PHE A 603 -6.25 -12.80 -6.77
N THR A 604 -5.23 -12.37 -7.52
CA THR A 604 -4.05 -13.17 -7.88
C THR A 604 -2.78 -12.42 -7.46
N SER A 605 -1.81 -13.14 -6.90
CA SER A 605 -0.50 -12.58 -6.53
C SER A 605 0.61 -13.23 -7.34
N PRO A 606 1.60 -12.47 -7.85
CA PRO A 606 2.76 -13.05 -8.55
C PRO A 606 3.65 -13.84 -7.58
N TYR A 607 3.70 -13.43 -6.31
CA TYR A 607 4.62 -13.98 -5.30
C TYR A 607 4.04 -15.16 -4.51
N GLY A 608 2.70 -15.24 -4.40
CA GLY A 608 2.02 -16.19 -3.49
C GLY A 608 2.36 -15.96 -2.01
N GLY A 609 1.99 -16.91 -1.15
CA GLY A 609 2.37 -16.91 0.28
C GLY A 609 1.26 -17.28 1.28
N PRO A 610 1.57 -17.36 2.59
CA PRO A 610 0.58 -17.60 3.63
C PRO A 610 -0.45 -16.47 3.72
N MET A 611 -1.73 -16.82 3.77
CA MET A 611 -2.83 -15.86 3.83
C MET A 611 -3.16 -15.44 5.26
N GLN A 612 -3.62 -14.20 5.40
CA GLN A 612 -3.86 -13.52 6.67
C GLN A 612 -5.21 -12.79 6.63
N VAL A 613 -5.88 -12.65 7.78
CA VAL A 613 -7.09 -11.83 7.94
C VAL A 613 -6.92 -10.84 9.10
N LYS A 614 -7.08 -9.55 8.80
CA LYS A 614 -7.06 -8.42 9.74
C LYS A 614 -8.46 -8.11 10.26
N PHE A 615 -8.57 -7.69 11.52
CA PHE A 615 -9.84 -7.31 12.14
C PHE A 615 -9.77 -5.97 12.90
N ASP A 616 -10.89 -5.25 12.97
CA ASP A 616 -11.03 -4.02 13.77
C ASP A 616 -11.40 -4.29 15.24
N LYS A 617 -12.17 -5.35 15.49
CA LYS A 617 -12.65 -5.81 16.81
C LYS A 617 -12.13 -7.22 17.11
N GLY A 618 -11.98 -7.54 18.40
CA GLY A 618 -11.70 -8.89 18.89
C GLY A 618 -12.95 -9.63 19.34
N ASP A 619 -12.78 -10.95 19.55
CA ASP A 619 -13.72 -11.85 20.24
C ASP A 619 -15.09 -11.99 19.55
N ILE A 620 -15.07 -11.91 18.21
CA ILE A 620 -16.21 -12.14 17.34
C ILE A 620 -15.87 -13.29 16.38
N ASP A 621 -16.66 -14.36 16.41
CA ASP A 621 -16.53 -15.46 15.45
C ASP A 621 -16.74 -14.97 14.02
N THR A 622 -15.79 -15.26 13.14
CA THR A 622 -15.81 -14.94 11.71
C THR A 622 -15.58 -16.22 10.92
N GLU A 623 -16.26 -16.37 9.78
CA GLU A 623 -16.07 -17.52 8.90
C GLU A 623 -15.80 -17.08 7.46
N LEU A 624 -14.71 -17.60 6.89
CA LEU A 624 -14.31 -17.34 5.52
C LEU A 624 -14.07 -18.66 4.79
N LYS A 625 -14.72 -18.84 3.64
CA LYS A 625 -14.38 -19.87 2.67
C LYS A 625 -13.29 -19.36 1.72
N PHE A 626 -12.21 -20.11 1.61
CA PHE A 626 -11.15 -19.93 0.62
C PHE A 626 -11.27 -21.03 -0.44
N SER A 627 -11.10 -20.66 -1.71
CA SER A 627 -11.13 -21.58 -2.85
C SER A 627 -9.92 -21.37 -3.75
N HIS A 628 -9.40 -22.48 -4.30
CA HIS A 628 -8.14 -22.55 -5.07
C HIS A 628 -6.90 -22.11 -4.26
N ILE A 629 -6.75 -22.66 -3.06
CA ILE A 629 -5.60 -22.44 -2.17
C ILE A 629 -4.71 -23.69 -2.02
N GLY A 630 -3.46 -23.48 -1.60
CA GLY A 630 -2.59 -24.50 -1.04
C GLY A 630 -2.75 -24.63 0.48
N LEU A 631 -2.24 -25.72 1.05
CA LEU A 631 -2.21 -25.96 2.50
C LEU A 631 -0.75 -26.17 2.95
N HIS A 632 -0.11 -25.08 3.39
CA HIS A 632 1.24 -25.10 3.93
C HIS A 632 1.28 -25.76 5.33
N PRO A 633 2.48 -26.07 5.88
CA PRO A 633 2.60 -26.53 7.26
C PRO A 633 2.08 -25.44 8.21
N TYR A 634 0.90 -25.66 8.77
CA TYR A 634 0.21 -24.77 9.68
C TYR A 634 -0.28 -25.54 10.89
N TRP A 635 -0.05 -25.02 12.09
CA TRP A 635 -0.62 -25.55 13.33
C TRP A 635 -1.26 -24.44 14.17
N ARG A 636 -2.44 -24.75 14.70
CA ARG A 636 -3.07 -24.05 15.83
C ARG A 636 -3.65 -25.08 16.79
N GLU A 637 -3.98 -24.65 18.01
CA GLU A 637 -4.62 -25.53 19.00
C GLU A 637 -5.82 -26.30 18.42
N GLY A 638 -5.86 -27.61 18.66
CA GLY A 638 -6.87 -28.52 18.11
C GLY A 638 -6.56 -29.12 16.73
N MET A 639 -5.44 -28.78 16.09
CA MET A 639 -4.95 -29.45 14.88
C MET A 639 -4.01 -30.63 15.18
N ASP A 640 -3.78 -31.47 14.17
CA ASP A 640 -2.88 -32.62 14.26
C ASP A 640 -1.39 -32.19 14.15
N GLY A 641 -0.70 -32.17 15.29
CA GLY A 641 0.73 -31.87 15.36
C GLY A 641 1.64 -32.88 14.64
N ALA A 642 1.23 -34.15 14.51
CA ALA A 642 1.98 -35.15 13.74
C ALA A 642 1.86 -34.90 12.23
N GLN A 643 0.68 -34.48 11.75
CA GLN A 643 0.49 -33.99 10.39
C GLN A 643 1.36 -32.75 10.12
N PHE A 644 1.39 -31.77 11.04
CA PHE A 644 2.24 -30.58 10.91
C PHE A 644 3.72 -30.94 10.78
N MET A 645 4.25 -31.78 11.68
CA MET A 645 5.64 -32.23 11.63
C MET A 645 5.95 -33.06 10.37
N GLN A 646 4.99 -33.84 9.86
CA GLN A 646 5.12 -34.51 8.57
C GLN A 646 5.15 -33.49 7.40
N GLN A 647 4.30 -32.47 7.40
CA GLN A 647 4.28 -31.42 6.37
C GLN A 647 5.58 -30.62 6.35
N LEU A 648 6.14 -30.28 7.53
CA LEU A 648 7.47 -29.68 7.64
C LEU A 648 8.56 -30.57 7.02
N THR A 649 8.49 -31.88 7.25
CA THR A 649 9.44 -32.87 6.71
C THR A 649 9.29 -33.06 5.19
N LEU A 650 8.07 -32.93 4.66
CA LEU A 650 7.77 -33.06 3.23
C LEU A 650 8.17 -31.83 2.39
N ALA A 651 8.49 -30.70 3.03
CA ALA A 651 9.08 -29.50 2.40
C ALA A 651 8.36 -28.95 1.14
N LYS A 652 7.04 -29.15 1.06
CA LYS A 652 6.21 -28.76 -0.10
C LYS A 652 5.97 -27.25 -0.24
N PHE A 653 6.22 -26.48 0.81
CA PHE A 653 6.09 -25.02 0.84
C PHE A 653 7.30 -24.43 1.57
N ASP A 654 7.74 -23.23 1.18
CA ASP A 654 8.89 -22.56 1.80
C ASP A 654 8.54 -21.79 3.07
N TRP A 655 7.27 -21.78 3.46
CA TRP A 655 6.73 -21.05 4.61
C TRP A 655 5.90 -21.97 5.49
N ALA A 656 5.97 -21.75 6.80
CA ALA A 656 5.25 -22.49 7.82
C ALA A 656 4.85 -21.55 8.97
N GLU A 657 3.74 -21.85 9.63
CA GLU A 657 3.19 -21.00 10.69
C GLU A 657 2.75 -21.81 11.92
N LEU A 658 2.91 -21.22 13.10
CA LEU A 658 2.43 -21.77 14.36
C LEU A 658 1.65 -20.68 15.10
N ALA A 659 0.34 -20.87 15.26
CA ALA A 659 -0.58 -19.89 15.82
C ALA A 659 -1.11 -20.30 17.19
N THR A 660 -0.94 -19.42 18.18
CA THR A 660 -1.54 -19.52 19.52
C THR A 660 -2.53 -18.37 19.75
N PRO A 661 -3.37 -18.40 20.80
CA PRO A 661 -4.41 -17.37 21.00
C PRO A 661 -3.90 -15.92 21.10
N HIS A 662 -2.64 -15.71 21.49
CA HIS A 662 -2.05 -14.37 21.67
C HIS A 662 -0.67 -14.18 21.01
N PHE A 663 -0.10 -15.22 20.38
CA PHE A 663 1.17 -15.11 19.65
C PHE A 663 1.20 -16.01 18.41
N GLU A 664 1.56 -15.48 17.24
CA GLU A 664 1.66 -16.24 15.99
C GLU A 664 3.07 -16.10 15.36
N VAL A 665 3.67 -17.25 15.03
CA VAL A 665 4.98 -17.36 14.38
C VAL A 665 4.78 -17.51 12.87
N HIS A 666 5.33 -16.60 12.09
CA HIS A 666 5.35 -16.66 10.62
C HIS A 666 6.81 -16.90 10.18
N SER A 667 7.09 -18.07 9.63
CA SER A 667 8.48 -18.53 9.46
C SER A 667 8.75 -19.10 8.09
N ARG A 668 9.97 -18.88 7.58
CA ARG A 668 10.52 -19.75 6.54
C ARG A 668 10.56 -21.19 7.03
N LEU A 669 10.43 -22.16 6.12
CA LEU A 669 10.42 -23.58 6.42
C LEU A 669 11.69 -24.01 7.17
N ASP A 670 12.87 -23.60 6.71
CA ASP A 670 14.16 -23.96 7.31
C ASP A 670 14.28 -23.49 8.77
N LYS A 671 13.75 -22.30 9.05
CA LYS A 671 13.68 -21.72 10.40
C LYS A 671 12.63 -22.41 11.27
N MET A 672 11.50 -22.85 10.72
CA MET A 672 10.49 -23.60 11.48
C MET A 672 10.96 -25.03 11.78
N GLN A 673 11.60 -25.70 10.83
CA GLN A 673 12.26 -26.99 11.04
C GLN A 673 13.32 -26.89 12.16
N THR A 674 14.12 -25.82 12.17
CA THR A 674 15.07 -25.54 13.26
C THR A 674 14.35 -25.30 14.59
N THR A 675 13.33 -24.44 14.59
CA THR A 675 12.50 -24.11 15.78
C THR A 675 11.94 -25.37 16.45
N MET A 676 11.38 -26.29 15.67
CA MET A 676 10.76 -27.52 16.18
C MET A 676 11.74 -28.65 16.53
N SER A 677 13.02 -28.55 16.17
CA SER A 677 14.04 -29.58 16.44
C SER A 677 15.16 -29.16 17.39
N HIS A 678 15.30 -27.86 17.68
CA HIS A 678 16.37 -27.33 18.51
C HIS A 678 16.22 -27.65 20.01
N GLU A 679 14.99 -27.75 20.52
CA GLU A 679 14.70 -27.89 21.96
C GLU A 679 13.84 -29.14 22.24
N PRO A 680 14.42 -30.23 22.78
CA PRO A 680 13.70 -31.45 23.13
C PRO A 680 12.55 -31.28 24.14
N LEU A 681 12.55 -30.22 24.97
CA LEU A 681 11.42 -29.91 25.84
C LEU A 681 10.15 -29.55 25.06
N TRP A 682 10.29 -29.04 23.82
CA TRP A 682 9.19 -28.50 22.99
C TRP A 682 9.16 -29.12 21.58
N ASP A 683 9.58 -30.38 21.47
CA ASP A 683 9.67 -31.25 20.27
C ASP A 683 8.40 -31.43 19.41
N THR A 684 7.27 -30.85 19.82
CA THR A 684 5.92 -31.05 19.28
C THR A 684 5.17 -29.72 19.33
N PRO A 685 4.36 -29.39 18.31
CA PRO A 685 3.76 -28.06 18.21
C PRO A 685 2.77 -27.78 19.34
N GLU A 686 2.17 -28.80 19.95
CA GLU A 686 1.38 -28.70 21.18
C GLU A 686 2.21 -28.16 22.36
N LYS A 687 3.40 -28.74 22.60
CA LYS A 687 4.33 -28.28 23.65
C LYS A 687 4.91 -26.91 23.32
N MET A 688 5.23 -26.66 22.05
CA MET A 688 5.72 -25.36 21.58
C MET A 688 4.66 -24.27 21.76
N GLY A 689 3.38 -24.53 21.46
CA GLY A 689 2.28 -23.61 21.72
C GLY A 689 2.10 -23.29 23.21
N GLN A 690 2.22 -24.28 24.08
CA GLN A 690 2.24 -24.09 25.54
C GLN A 690 3.45 -23.25 25.99
N ALA A 691 4.64 -23.52 25.45
CA ALA A 691 5.87 -22.77 25.74
C ALA A 691 5.78 -21.31 25.26
N ILE A 692 5.21 -21.06 24.08
CA ILE A 692 4.93 -19.72 23.56
C ILE A 692 4.00 -18.96 24.52
N MET A 693 2.88 -19.57 24.90
CA MET A 693 1.92 -18.94 25.81
C MET A 693 2.50 -18.67 27.20
N THR A 694 3.40 -19.53 27.69
CA THR A 694 4.01 -19.42 29.04
C THR A 694 5.20 -18.45 29.06
N HIS A 695 6.13 -18.57 28.11
CA HIS A 695 7.41 -17.86 28.17
C HIS A 695 7.44 -16.57 27.34
N VAL A 696 6.63 -16.49 26.27
CA VAL A 696 6.61 -15.33 25.36
C VAL A 696 5.39 -14.45 25.58
N HIS A 697 4.20 -15.03 25.79
CA HIS A 697 3.02 -14.23 26.17
C HIS A 697 2.99 -13.91 27.67
N ASN A 698 2.88 -14.90 28.55
CA ASN A 698 2.63 -14.67 29.97
C ASN A 698 3.76 -13.87 30.68
N TYR A 699 4.95 -14.45 30.86
CA TYR A 699 5.97 -13.86 31.75
C TYR A 699 6.46 -12.44 31.37
N PRO A 700 6.66 -12.07 30.08
CA PRO A 700 6.99 -10.69 29.72
C PRO A 700 5.88 -9.68 30.06
N HIS A 701 4.61 -10.07 29.91
CA HIS A 701 3.48 -9.18 30.22
C HIS A 701 3.17 -9.09 31.73
N VAL A 702 3.44 -10.15 32.51
CA VAL A 702 3.48 -10.09 33.98
C VAL A 702 4.54 -9.09 34.45
N LEU A 703 5.76 -9.16 33.91
CA LEU A 703 6.84 -8.23 34.27
C LEU A 703 6.55 -6.78 33.82
N ALA A 704 5.77 -6.59 32.76
CA ALA A 704 5.24 -5.29 32.34
C ALA A 704 3.98 -4.86 33.13
N GLY A 705 3.56 -5.62 34.15
CA GLY A 705 2.45 -5.32 35.06
C GLY A 705 1.06 -5.25 34.41
N PHE A 706 0.83 -6.02 33.34
CA PHE A 706 -0.50 -6.17 32.74
C PHE A 706 -1.29 -7.30 33.41
N LYS A 707 -2.61 -7.32 33.17
CA LYS A 707 -3.47 -8.50 33.34
C LYS A 707 -4.10 -8.86 32.00
N GLY A 708 -4.67 -10.05 31.86
CA GLY A 708 -5.42 -10.44 30.67
C GLY A 708 -5.54 -11.95 30.53
N PRO A 709 -6.13 -12.45 29.44
CA PRO A 709 -6.14 -13.89 29.15
C PRO A 709 -4.71 -14.44 29.09
N PHE A 710 -4.47 -15.56 29.78
CA PHE A 710 -3.16 -16.21 29.89
C PHE A 710 -2.01 -15.31 30.40
N ILE A 711 -2.32 -14.33 31.26
CA ILE A 711 -1.32 -13.55 32.02
C ILE A 711 -1.58 -13.82 33.50
N ASP A 712 -0.58 -14.31 34.24
CA ASP A 712 -0.75 -14.75 35.62
C ASP A 712 -1.08 -13.60 36.59
N GLU A 713 -2.03 -13.83 37.49
CA GLU A 713 -2.28 -12.98 38.64
C GLU A 713 -1.29 -13.30 39.76
N VAL A 714 -0.23 -12.48 39.85
CA VAL A 714 0.76 -12.53 40.93
C VAL A 714 0.37 -11.54 42.04
N SER A 715 -0.02 -12.05 43.20
CA SER A 715 -0.50 -11.27 44.36
C SER A 715 0.44 -10.13 44.76
N GLU A 716 1.76 -10.38 44.80
CA GLU A 716 2.79 -9.38 45.06
C GLU A 716 2.70 -8.13 44.14
N ILE A 717 2.21 -8.31 42.92
CA ILE A 717 1.97 -7.23 41.95
C ILE A 717 0.54 -6.69 42.09
N THR A 718 -0.47 -7.57 42.12
CA THR A 718 -1.89 -7.16 42.05
C THR A 718 -2.42 -6.60 43.36
N ASP A 719 -2.19 -7.25 44.51
CA ASP A 719 -2.61 -6.75 45.83
C ASP A 719 -1.96 -5.41 46.15
N PHE A 720 -0.70 -5.19 45.74
CA PHE A 720 -0.03 -3.91 45.91
C PHE A 720 -0.74 -2.77 45.16
N ALA A 721 -1.09 -2.98 43.89
CA ALA A 721 -1.80 -2.00 43.07
C ALA A 721 -3.23 -1.77 43.58
N ILE A 722 -3.94 -2.83 43.96
CA ILE A 722 -5.28 -2.76 44.57
C ILE A 722 -5.23 -1.93 45.86
N ALA A 723 -4.22 -2.15 46.72
CA ALA A 723 -4.03 -1.41 47.97
C ALA A 723 -3.70 0.09 47.77
N GLN A 724 -3.22 0.51 46.59
CA GLN A 724 -3.05 1.94 46.25
C GLN A 724 -4.26 2.55 45.51
N GLY A 725 -5.26 1.74 45.15
CA GLY A 725 -6.39 2.17 44.31
C GLY A 725 -5.96 2.50 42.87
N TRP A 726 -5.14 1.63 42.28
CA TRP A 726 -4.57 1.79 40.93
C TRP A 726 -5.19 0.84 39.91
N ASP A 727 -5.37 1.32 38.67
CA ASP A 727 -5.88 0.50 37.58
C ASP A 727 -4.76 -0.34 36.93
N ILE A 728 -4.92 -1.66 36.97
CA ILE A 728 -4.09 -2.61 36.20
C ILE A 728 -4.67 -2.74 34.79
N ASP A 729 -3.91 -2.33 33.77
CA ASP A 729 -4.33 -2.37 32.36
C ASP A 729 -4.52 -3.81 31.87
N ASN A 730 -5.58 -4.02 31.08
CA ASN A 730 -5.84 -5.29 30.41
C ASN A 730 -5.14 -5.35 29.05
N LEU A 731 -4.37 -6.41 28.81
CA LEU A 731 -3.81 -6.72 27.51
C LEU A 731 -4.55 -7.91 26.88
N ASP A 732 -5.18 -7.66 25.74
CA ASP A 732 -5.66 -8.70 24.83
C ASP A 732 -5.37 -8.23 23.39
N THR A 733 -4.32 -8.83 22.82
CA THR A 733 -3.85 -8.58 21.45
C THR A 733 -3.11 -9.83 20.99
N VAL A 734 -3.04 -10.04 19.67
CA VAL A 734 -2.08 -10.98 19.10
C VAL A 734 -0.75 -10.26 18.88
N LYS A 735 0.35 -10.95 19.20
CA LYS A 735 1.72 -10.60 18.85
C LYS A 735 2.20 -11.50 17.71
N HIS A 736 3.00 -10.96 16.81
CA HIS A 736 3.46 -11.67 15.62
C HIS A 736 4.99 -11.61 15.53
N MET A 737 5.60 -12.64 14.94
CA MET A 737 7.01 -12.59 14.57
C MET A 737 7.27 -13.18 13.19
N ASN A 738 8.20 -12.57 12.46
CA ASN A 738 8.69 -13.01 11.16
C ASN A 738 10.08 -13.64 11.34
N ALA A 739 10.19 -14.97 11.27
CA ALA A 739 11.48 -15.65 11.22
C ALA A 739 11.97 -15.67 9.76
N ASP A 740 12.77 -14.67 9.40
CA ASP A 740 13.15 -14.30 8.03
C ASP A 740 14.35 -13.30 8.03
N GLN A 741 14.86 -12.86 6.88
CA GLN A 741 15.70 -11.65 6.81
C GLN A 741 14.91 -10.44 7.36
N PRO A 742 15.43 -9.69 8.35
CA PRO A 742 14.67 -8.71 9.12
C PRO A 742 14.67 -7.28 8.52
N THR A 743 13.74 -6.41 8.93
CA THR A 743 13.72 -4.99 8.50
C THR A 743 14.96 -4.20 8.92
N CYS A 744 15.64 -4.58 10.01
CA CYS A 744 16.83 -3.90 10.50
C CYS A 744 17.70 -4.85 11.34
N GLY A 745 19.01 -4.59 11.39
CA GLY A 745 19.97 -5.35 12.20
C GLY A 745 19.91 -6.86 11.98
N SER A 746 20.11 -7.63 13.05
CA SER A 746 19.82 -9.08 13.07
C SER A 746 18.39 -9.39 13.52
N GLY A 747 17.68 -8.40 14.07
CA GLY A 747 16.30 -8.46 14.54
C GLY A 747 15.75 -7.03 14.64
N CYS A 748 14.44 -6.89 14.45
CA CYS A 748 13.81 -5.58 14.29
C CYS A 748 12.40 -5.54 14.89
N SER A 749 12.29 -4.93 16.08
CA SER A 749 11.05 -4.77 16.83
C SER A 749 9.86 -4.24 16.02
N GLY A 750 8.64 -4.61 16.43
CA GLY A 750 7.40 -4.26 15.77
C GLY A 750 6.23 -5.16 16.18
N ASN A 751 5.20 -5.23 15.32
CA ASN A 751 4.18 -6.28 15.35
C ASN A 751 3.70 -6.56 13.91
N PRO A 752 4.35 -7.45 13.14
CA PRO A 752 5.42 -8.35 13.57
C PRO A 752 6.74 -7.68 13.95
N TYR A 753 7.47 -8.29 14.90
CA TYR A 753 8.92 -8.11 14.94
C TYR A 753 9.57 -9.06 13.93
N ASP A 754 10.68 -8.67 13.32
CA ASP A 754 11.42 -9.54 12.41
C ASP A 754 12.69 -10.11 13.06
N ALA A 755 13.10 -11.31 12.68
CA ALA A 755 14.20 -12.04 13.31
C ALA A 755 15.02 -12.87 12.31
N GLY A 756 16.30 -12.51 12.15
CA GLY A 756 17.28 -13.23 11.33
C GLY A 756 17.65 -14.64 11.84
N TRP A 757 17.23 -15.01 13.05
CA TRP A 757 17.42 -16.34 13.67
C TRP A 757 16.22 -17.27 13.45
N SER A 758 16.18 -18.40 14.17
CA SER A 758 15.03 -19.32 14.26
C SER A 758 14.40 -19.16 15.63
N PHE A 759 13.07 -19.13 15.70
CA PHE A 759 12.33 -18.75 16.91
C PHE A 759 12.64 -19.66 18.11
N SER A 760 12.67 -19.10 19.31
CA SER A 760 12.76 -19.86 20.56
C SER A 760 11.93 -19.21 21.68
N PRO A 761 11.04 -19.95 22.39
CA PRO A 761 10.25 -19.41 23.50
C PRO A 761 11.07 -18.83 24.67
N THR A 762 12.34 -19.22 24.79
CA THR A 762 13.31 -18.64 25.75
C THR A 762 14.50 -17.99 25.05
N GLY A 763 14.36 -17.65 23.76
CA GLY A 763 15.39 -16.96 22.99
C GLY A 763 15.73 -15.60 23.58
N HIS A 764 16.99 -15.18 23.51
CA HIS A 764 17.32 -13.82 23.96
C HIS A 764 16.69 -12.77 23.04
N GLY A 765 16.96 -12.88 21.74
CA GLY A 765 16.44 -11.96 20.73
C GLY A 765 14.92 -11.90 20.71
N ASP A 766 14.24 -13.05 20.65
CA ASP A 766 12.76 -13.11 20.60
C ASP A 766 12.07 -12.32 21.73
N ILE A 767 12.55 -12.46 22.97
CA ILE A 767 11.99 -11.74 24.12
C ILE A 767 12.50 -10.30 24.19
N HIS A 768 13.70 -10.00 23.67
CA HIS A 768 14.23 -8.63 23.56
C HIS A 768 13.40 -7.79 22.58
N GLU A 769 13.12 -8.32 21.38
CA GLU A 769 12.32 -7.65 20.34
C GLU A 769 10.86 -7.48 20.77
N LEU A 770 10.28 -8.48 21.45
CA LEU A 770 8.98 -8.32 22.12
C LEU A 770 9.05 -7.23 23.21
N GLY A 771 10.14 -7.22 23.99
CA GLY A 771 10.40 -6.29 25.08
C GLY A 771 10.42 -4.82 24.65
N HIS A 772 10.85 -4.50 23.43
CA HIS A 772 10.73 -3.14 22.86
C HIS A 772 9.27 -2.65 22.77
N GLY A 773 8.31 -3.57 22.64
CA GLY A 773 6.87 -3.24 22.72
C GLY A 773 6.36 -2.96 24.14
N LEU A 774 7.13 -3.35 25.17
CA LEU A 774 6.74 -3.30 26.58
C LEU A 774 7.44 -2.19 27.33
N GLU A 775 8.73 -1.99 27.08
CA GLU A 775 9.58 -1.01 27.76
C GLU A 775 9.03 0.42 27.70
N LYS A 776 9.44 1.26 28.65
CA LYS A 776 9.09 2.67 28.71
C LYS A 776 10.32 3.46 29.06
N GLY A 777 10.73 4.39 28.19
CA GLY A 777 11.96 5.18 28.36
C GLY A 777 12.01 6.06 29.62
N ARG A 778 10.91 6.17 30.38
CA ARG A 778 10.83 6.78 31.72
C ARG A 778 11.35 5.87 32.85
N LEU A 779 11.43 4.56 32.62
CA LEU A 779 11.90 3.54 33.57
C LEU A 779 13.40 3.20 33.42
N ARG A 780 14.11 3.98 32.60
CA ARG A 780 15.55 3.88 32.33
C ARG A 780 16.24 5.11 32.91
N PHE A 781 17.35 4.94 33.61
CA PHE A 781 18.10 6.05 34.24
C PHE A 781 18.52 7.14 33.23
N ASP A 782 18.61 8.39 33.70
CA ASP A 782 18.95 9.54 32.85
C ASP A 782 20.33 9.35 32.21
N GLY A 783 20.37 9.36 30.87
CA GLY A 783 21.61 9.22 30.07
C GLY A 783 21.98 7.79 29.65
N HIS A 784 21.26 6.76 30.09
CA HIS A 784 21.60 5.37 29.77
C HIS A 784 21.10 4.90 28.39
N GLU A 785 21.77 3.93 27.76
CA GLU A 785 21.39 3.37 26.45
C GLU A 785 20.06 2.59 26.46
N GLY A 786 19.37 2.55 25.31
CA GLY A 786 18.01 2.00 25.18
C GLY A 786 17.88 0.51 25.53
N HIS A 787 18.78 -0.33 25.00
CA HIS A 787 18.73 -1.79 25.18
C HIS A 787 18.89 -2.28 26.65
N SER A 788 19.12 -1.36 27.60
CA SER A 788 19.05 -1.70 29.04
C SER A 788 17.63 -2.05 29.52
N SER A 789 16.57 -1.50 28.92
CA SER A 789 15.19 -1.65 29.42
C SER A 789 14.37 -2.79 28.80
N THR A 790 14.89 -3.48 27.77
CA THR A 790 14.27 -4.71 27.19
C THR A 790 14.82 -6.00 27.82
N ASN A 791 16.07 -6.00 28.23
CA ASN A 791 16.76 -7.19 28.75
C ASN A 791 16.08 -7.87 29.98
N PRO A 792 15.49 -7.13 30.97
CA PRO A 792 14.80 -7.75 32.09
C PRO A 792 13.72 -8.77 31.72
N TYR A 793 12.97 -8.54 30.64
CA TYR A 793 11.94 -9.48 30.17
C TYR A 793 12.55 -10.83 29.79
N SER A 794 13.68 -10.83 29.07
CA SER A 794 14.38 -12.05 28.67
C SER A 794 14.95 -12.80 29.89
N TYR A 795 15.48 -12.08 30.87
CA TYR A 795 16.11 -12.66 32.06
C TYR A 795 15.08 -13.24 33.04
N TYR A 796 13.99 -12.51 33.31
CA TYR A 796 12.87 -13.00 34.12
C TYR A 796 12.28 -14.29 33.53
N THR A 797 11.93 -14.28 32.23
CA THR A 797 11.38 -15.47 31.54
C THR A 797 12.31 -16.68 31.67
N LYS A 798 13.61 -16.49 31.48
CA LYS A 798 14.61 -17.56 31.61
C LYS A 798 14.76 -18.05 33.05
N SER A 799 14.67 -17.15 34.03
CA SER A 799 14.72 -17.50 35.45
C SER A 799 13.49 -18.28 35.89
N ARG A 800 12.28 -17.89 35.44
CA ARG A 800 11.06 -18.66 35.64
C ARG A 800 11.18 -20.06 35.01
N ALA A 801 11.57 -20.16 33.73
CA ALA A 801 11.77 -21.44 33.06
C ALA A 801 12.80 -22.34 33.77
N TYR A 802 13.88 -21.78 34.32
CA TYR A 802 14.83 -22.53 35.14
C TYR A 802 14.21 -23.03 36.45
N LYS A 803 13.59 -22.13 37.23
CA LYS A 803 12.95 -22.44 38.52
C LYS A 803 11.83 -23.48 38.38
N GLU A 804 11.13 -23.50 37.25
CA GLU A 804 9.91 -24.32 37.03
C GLU A 804 10.18 -25.64 36.30
N SER A 805 11.04 -25.64 35.27
CA SER A 805 11.27 -26.81 34.40
C SER A 805 12.71 -27.35 34.48
N GLY A 806 13.58 -26.75 35.29
CA GLY A 806 15.00 -27.09 35.36
C GLY A 806 15.81 -26.72 34.12
N LYS A 807 15.23 -25.99 33.16
CA LYS A 807 15.90 -25.58 31.92
C LYS A 807 17.00 -24.55 32.23
N LEU A 808 18.26 -24.94 32.07
CA LEU A 808 19.40 -24.05 32.34
C LEU A 808 19.31 -22.76 31.48
N PRO A 809 19.42 -21.57 32.10
CA PRO A 809 19.21 -20.31 31.40
C PRO A 809 20.46 -19.88 30.65
N SER A 810 20.32 -19.59 29.35
CA SER A 810 21.37 -18.91 28.56
C SER A 810 21.13 -17.40 28.59
N CYS A 811 21.72 -16.72 29.57
CA CYS A 811 21.68 -15.26 29.73
C CYS A 811 22.98 -14.61 29.26
N GLN A 812 22.97 -13.29 29.05
CA GLN A 812 24.17 -12.59 28.58
C GLN A 812 25.24 -12.56 29.68
N GLY A 813 26.52 -12.60 29.28
CA GLY A 813 27.67 -12.52 30.18
C GLY A 813 27.89 -11.12 30.76
N LEU A 814 26.87 -10.57 31.40
CA LEU A 814 26.92 -9.34 32.19
C LEU A 814 27.78 -9.61 33.43
N SER A 815 28.88 -8.89 33.59
CA SER A 815 29.63 -8.85 34.85
C SER A 815 29.08 -7.75 35.78
N ILE A 816 29.64 -7.67 36.98
CA ILE A 816 29.52 -6.55 37.93
C ILE A 816 30.88 -6.26 38.59
N GLU A 817 31.96 -6.91 38.14
CA GLU A 817 33.31 -6.81 38.70
C GLU A 817 33.96 -5.45 38.39
N ASP A 818 33.88 -4.98 37.14
CA ASP A 818 34.36 -3.65 36.72
C ASP A 818 33.64 -2.55 37.51
N GLU A 819 32.30 -2.61 37.60
CA GLU A 819 31.53 -1.68 38.42
C GLU A 819 31.87 -1.79 39.91
N PHE A 820 32.12 -3.00 40.43
CA PHE A 820 32.55 -3.21 41.82
C PHE A 820 33.88 -2.50 42.10
N GLU A 821 34.90 -2.67 41.24
CA GLU A 821 36.19 -2.00 41.42
C GLU A 821 36.05 -0.47 41.42
N VAL A 822 35.28 0.07 40.46
CA VAL A 822 35.00 1.51 40.35
C VAL A 822 34.24 2.03 41.58
N LEU A 823 33.27 1.28 42.08
CA LEU A 823 32.53 1.58 43.30
C LEU A 823 33.44 1.64 44.54
N GLN A 824 34.31 0.63 44.75
CA GLN A 824 35.28 0.66 45.86
C GLN A 824 36.34 1.76 45.68
N ALA A 825 36.75 2.05 44.44
CA ALA A 825 37.67 3.14 44.14
C ALA A 825 37.07 4.53 44.42
N SER A 826 35.77 4.70 44.21
CA SER A 826 35.03 5.96 44.50
C SER A 826 35.11 6.34 45.97
N MET A 827 35.00 5.35 46.87
CA MET A 827 35.02 5.54 48.32
C MET A 827 36.37 6.01 48.87
N ARG A 828 37.43 5.98 48.05
CA ARG A 828 38.77 6.50 48.37
C ARG A 828 38.98 7.95 47.88
N GLN A 829 37.99 8.55 47.20
CA GLN A 829 38.06 9.91 46.65
C GLN A 829 37.49 10.97 47.60
N ALA A 830 37.85 12.23 47.36
CA ALA A 830 37.29 13.37 48.10
C ALA A 830 35.80 13.65 47.78
N ASP A 831 35.34 13.25 46.59
CA ASP A 831 33.94 13.29 46.18
C ASP A 831 33.60 11.98 45.44
N PRO A 832 33.11 10.95 46.16
CA PRO A 832 32.75 9.65 45.56
C PRO A 832 31.65 9.77 44.52
N PHE A 833 30.66 10.65 44.74
CA PHE A 833 29.54 10.84 43.83
C PHE A 833 30.01 11.40 42.49
N LYS A 834 30.84 12.46 42.50
CA LYS A 834 31.39 13.04 41.28
C LYS A 834 32.32 12.08 40.54
N TYR A 835 33.08 11.24 41.25
CA TYR A 835 33.90 10.20 40.64
C TYR A 835 33.04 9.17 39.89
N MET A 836 31.94 8.69 40.48
CA MET A 836 31.01 7.78 39.80
C MET A 836 30.35 8.41 38.58
N GLN A 837 30.06 9.71 38.60
CA GLN A 837 29.58 10.44 37.41
C GLN A 837 30.64 10.52 36.30
N ASP A 838 31.91 10.73 36.65
CA ASP A 838 33.00 10.80 35.68
C ASP A 838 33.37 9.43 35.09
N ALA A 839 33.05 8.33 35.78
CA ALA A 839 33.18 6.96 35.27
C ALA A 839 32.18 6.62 34.13
N LYS A 840 31.07 7.36 34.01
CA LYS A 840 30.09 7.25 32.90
C LYS A 840 29.60 5.82 32.63
N LEU A 841 29.17 5.13 33.68
CA LEU A 841 28.60 3.78 33.62
C LEU A 841 27.18 3.79 33.00
N THR A 842 27.06 4.19 31.73
CA THR A 842 25.79 4.50 31.04
C THR A 842 25.48 3.61 29.84
N SER A 843 26.32 2.61 29.53
CA SER A 843 26.04 1.66 28.46
C SER A 843 24.84 0.75 28.81
N TRP A 844 24.33 0.00 27.82
CA TRP A 844 23.17 -0.89 28.04
C TRP A 844 23.42 -1.91 29.14
N SER A 845 24.66 -2.41 29.28
CA SER A 845 25.05 -3.38 30.30
C SER A 845 25.07 -2.72 31.68
N ASN A 846 25.76 -1.58 31.83
CA ASN A 846 25.79 -0.83 33.10
C ASN A 846 24.38 -0.42 33.55
N GLY A 847 23.50 -0.05 32.62
CA GLY A 847 22.10 0.29 32.91
C GLY A 847 21.27 -0.91 33.39
N MET A 848 21.46 -2.08 32.78
CA MET A 848 20.82 -3.32 33.26
C MET A 848 21.37 -3.71 34.64
N ALA A 849 22.69 -3.69 34.81
CA ALA A 849 23.36 -3.96 36.08
C ALA A 849 22.84 -3.04 37.19
N THR A 850 22.80 -1.73 36.97
CA THR A 850 22.26 -0.75 37.95
C THR A 850 20.81 -1.06 38.32
N MET A 851 19.96 -1.42 37.35
CA MET A 851 18.55 -1.79 37.60
C MET A 851 18.44 -3.09 38.41
N LEU A 852 19.22 -4.11 38.05
CA LEU A 852 19.29 -5.40 38.73
C LEU A 852 19.69 -5.25 40.20
N GLN A 853 20.62 -4.34 40.50
CA GLN A 853 21.02 -4.03 41.88
C GLN A 853 19.86 -3.45 42.70
N MET A 854 18.97 -2.65 42.11
CA MET A 854 17.76 -2.13 42.79
C MET A 854 16.69 -3.22 43.00
N MET A 855 16.58 -4.16 42.06
CA MET A 855 15.70 -5.35 42.14
C MET A 855 16.16 -6.30 43.25
N VAL A 856 17.44 -6.66 43.26
CA VAL A 856 18.04 -7.54 44.29
C VAL A 856 17.95 -6.90 45.66
N ALA A 857 18.22 -5.58 45.79
CA ALA A 857 18.05 -4.87 47.05
C ALA A 857 16.61 -4.92 47.59
N ALA A 858 15.59 -4.89 46.73
CA ALA A 858 14.20 -5.03 47.16
C ALA A 858 13.91 -6.44 47.74
N GLN A 859 14.44 -7.49 47.12
CA GLN A 859 14.29 -8.87 47.61
C GLN A 859 15.08 -9.10 48.91
N GLN A 860 16.36 -8.71 48.96
CA GLN A 860 17.21 -8.94 50.14
C GLN A 860 16.76 -8.17 51.39
N HIS A 861 16.02 -7.07 51.23
CA HIS A 861 15.37 -6.36 52.33
C HIS A 861 13.92 -6.81 52.62
N GLY A 862 13.44 -7.88 51.98
CA GLY A 862 12.10 -8.43 52.22
C GLY A 862 10.94 -7.54 51.77
N ALA A 863 11.19 -6.63 50.82
CA ALA A 863 10.19 -5.73 50.24
C ALA A 863 9.52 -6.30 48.98
N LEU A 864 10.14 -7.35 48.41
CA LEU A 864 9.61 -8.22 47.37
C LEU A 864 9.94 -9.69 47.68
N GLU A 865 9.09 -10.62 47.26
CA GLU A 865 9.35 -12.06 47.25
C GLU A 865 10.24 -12.46 46.05
N ASP A 866 10.02 -11.85 44.88
CA ASP A 866 10.94 -11.93 43.74
C ASP A 866 11.28 -10.52 43.23
N GLY A 867 12.57 -10.16 43.30
CA GLY A 867 13.07 -8.82 42.98
C GLY A 867 12.73 -8.33 41.57
N TRP A 868 12.52 -9.23 40.61
CA TRP A 868 12.10 -8.86 39.26
C TRP A 868 10.75 -8.11 39.26
N HIS A 869 9.83 -8.42 40.17
CA HIS A 869 8.50 -7.80 40.27
C HIS A 869 8.52 -6.29 40.58
N LEU A 870 9.69 -5.72 40.95
CA LEU A 870 9.88 -4.27 41.03
C LEU A 870 9.48 -3.58 39.72
N LEU A 871 9.87 -4.16 38.58
CA LEU A 871 9.57 -3.59 37.26
C LEU A 871 8.06 -3.57 36.98
N ALA A 872 7.33 -4.61 37.38
CA ALA A 872 5.87 -4.67 37.24
C ALA A 872 5.17 -3.59 38.08
N ARG A 873 5.56 -3.41 39.35
CA ARG A 873 5.04 -2.33 40.21
C ARG A 873 5.35 -0.95 39.60
N LEU A 874 6.57 -0.73 39.08
CA LEU A 874 6.96 0.51 38.39
C LEU A 874 6.14 0.78 37.12
N HIS A 875 5.83 -0.24 36.32
CA HIS A 875 5.01 -0.10 35.12
C HIS A 875 3.56 0.30 35.45
N ILE A 876 2.96 -0.26 36.50
CA ILE A 876 1.62 0.13 36.95
C ILE A 876 1.63 1.56 37.50
N LEU A 877 2.59 1.89 38.38
CA LEU A 877 2.78 3.25 38.92
C LEU A 877 2.93 4.28 37.80
N LEU A 878 3.73 3.98 36.77
CA LEU A 878 3.92 4.86 35.61
C LEU A 878 2.62 5.07 34.82
N ARG A 879 1.83 4.03 34.55
CA ARG A 879 0.53 4.17 33.86
C ARG A 879 -0.42 5.10 34.62
N GLU A 880 -0.49 4.93 35.94
CA GLU A 880 -1.30 5.81 36.81
C GLU A 880 -0.75 7.23 36.91
N PHE A 881 0.57 7.41 36.90
CA PHE A 881 1.24 8.71 36.87
C PHE A 881 0.97 9.47 35.54
N GLU A 882 0.97 8.78 34.40
CA GLU A 882 0.56 9.37 33.13
C GLU A 882 -0.94 9.73 33.13
N ARG A 883 -1.82 8.84 33.62
CA ARG A 883 -3.27 9.13 33.78
C ARG A 883 -3.52 10.34 34.70
N ALA A 884 -2.81 10.43 35.82
CA ALA A 884 -2.92 11.55 36.77
C ALA A 884 -2.49 12.90 36.17
N LYS A 885 -1.61 12.94 35.17
CA LYS A 885 -1.12 14.19 34.56
C LYS A 885 -2.08 14.84 33.55
N ALA A 886 -3.25 14.26 33.31
CA ALA A 886 -4.23 14.77 32.36
C ALA A 886 -4.70 16.21 32.69
N ASN A 887 -4.99 16.51 33.96
CA ASN A 887 -5.41 17.82 34.45
C ASN A 887 -5.09 17.98 35.95
N GLU A 888 -5.28 19.18 36.50
CA GLU A 888 -4.91 19.47 37.90
C GLU A 888 -5.75 18.68 38.91
N ASP A 889 -7.05 18.48 38.66
CA ASP A 889 -7.93 17.75 39.57
C ASP A 889 -7.54 16.27 39.67
N ALA A 890 -7.26 15.63 38.53
CA ALA A 890 -6.75 14.27 38.45
C ALA A 890 -5.38 14.13 39.14
N TRP A 891 -4.51 15.14 38.98
CA TRP A 891 -3.21 15.18 39.63
C TRP A 891 -3.35 15.30 41.15
N LEU A 892 -4.13 16.27 41.64
CA LEU A 892 -4.36 16.49 43.07
C LEU A 892 -5.00 15.26 43.74
N ALA A 893 -5.89 14.55 43.04
CA ALA A 893 -6.52 13.33 43.55
C ALA A 893 -5.56 12.13 43.65
N LYS A 894 -4.77 11.84 42.60
CA LYS A 894 -3.92 10.63 42.55
C LYS A 894 -2.49 10.82 43.10
N ARG A 895 -1.91 12.03 43.09
CA ARG A 895 -0.48 12.23 43.42
C ARG A 895 -0.05 11.68 44.78
N ALA A 896 -0.95 11.66 45.77
CA ALA A 896 -0.65 11.14 47.10
C ALA A 896 -0.55 9.60 47.13
N SER A 897 -1.41 8.88 46.38
CA SER A 897 -1.30 7.42 46.23
C SER A 897 -0.12 7.01 45.35
N LEU A 898 0.44 7.93 44.56
CA LEU A 898 1.61 7.72 43.69
C LEU A 898 2.96 8.05 44.35
N GLY A 899 2.97 8.66 45.54
CA GLY A 899 4.20 9.11 46.20
C GLY A 899 4.71 10.50 45.77
N PHE A 900 3.89 11.31 45.11
CA PHE A 900 4.26 12.64 44.58
C PHE A 900 3.48 13.80 45.26
N SER A 901 3.10 13.65 46.53
CA SER A 901 2.34 14.64 47.31
C SER A 901 2.92 16.06 47.30
N GLY A 902 4.25 16.20 47.26
CA GLY A 902 4.96 17.48 47.21
C GLY A 902 5.08 18.09 45.82
N TYR A 903 4.79 17.33 44.75
CA TYR A 903 4.93 17.79 43.37
C TYR A 903 3.65 18.47 42.87
N SER A 904 3.82 19.57 42.14
CA SER A 904 2.77 20.18 41.30
C SER A 904 2.69 19.46 39.96
N LEU A 905 1.56 19.61 39.24
CA LEU A 905 1.39 19.01 37.92
C LEU A 905 2.48 19.45 36.93
N ASN A 906 2.92 20.71 37.01
CA ASN A 906 4.00 21.22 36.17
C ASN A 906 5.33 20.52 36.48
N ALA A 907 5.68 20.35 37.76
CA ALA A 907 6.88 19.62 38.16
C ALA A 907 6.83 18.14 37.77
N ALA A 908 5.66 17.49 37.85
CA ALA A 908 5.45 16.11 37.42
C ALA A 908 5.54 15.94 35.89
N LYS A 909 5.20 16.98 35.11
CA LYS A 909 5.36 17.00 33.65
C LYS A 909 6.83 17.18 33.22
N THR A 910 7.65 17.88 34.00
CA THR A 910 9.07 18.15 33.70
C THR A 910 10.06 17.33 34.53
N ILE A 911 9.62 16.26 35.19
CA ILE A 911 10.49 15.41 36.03
C ILE A 911 11.54 14.66 35.19
N SER A 912 12.76 14.46 35.73
CA SER A 912 13.78 13.59 35.11
C SER A 912 13.46 12.11 35.37
N ASN A 913 14.16 11.19 34.69
CA ASN A 913 13.95 9.77 34.95
C ASN A 913 14.49 9.36 36.33
N ASN A 914 15.65 9.86 36.75
CA ASN A 914 16.22 9.55 38.05
C ASN A 914 15.34 10.04 39.21
N ASP A 915 14.80 11.25 39.12
CA ASP A 915 13.84 11.79 40.11
C ASP A 915 12.57 10.93 40.19
N PHE A 916 12.00 10.59 39.03
CA PHE A 916 10.82 9.73 38.96
C PHE A 916 11.10 8.34 39.52
N LEU A 917 12.18 7.68 39.09
CA LEU A 917 12.56 6.34 39.51
C LEU A 917 12.90 6.28 41.00
N LEU A 918 13.62 7.26 41.56
CA LEU A 918 13.95 7.30 42.98
C LEU A 918 12.67 7.28 43.83
N ILE A 919 11.70 8.14 43.49
CA ILE A 919 10.41 8.19 44.19
C ILE A 919 9.60 6.92 43.95
N ALA A 920 9.50 6.47 42.69
CA ALA A 920 8.67 5.34 42.27
C ALA A 920 9.15 4.00 42.85
N MET A 921 10.47 3.71 42.81
CA MET A 921 11.04 2.51 43.41
C MET A 921 10.83 2.49 44.92
N SER A 922 11.23 3.57 45.60
CA SER A 922 11.12 3.72 47.05
C SER A 922 9.67 3.62 47.54
N TYR A 923 8.71 4.20 46.81
CA TYR A 923 7.29 4.07 47.13
C TYR A 923 6.75 2.65 46.88
N SER A 924 7.25 1.96 45.85
CA SER A 924 6.86 0.60 45.48
C SER A 924 7.39 -0.50 46.41
N THR A 925 8.46 -0.22 47.18
CA THR A 925 9.07 -1.16 48.13
C THR A 925 9.01 -0.71 49.59
N ARG A 926 8.67 0.55 49.86
CA ARG A 926 8.76 1.19 51.19
C ARG A 926 10.18 1.19 51.77
N LEU A 927 11.18 1.19 50.89
CA LEU A 927 12.61 1.38 51.20
C LEU A 927 13.08 2.78 50.76
N ASP A 928 14.21 3.25 51.28
CA ASP A 928 14.85 4.49 50.85
C ASP A 928 16.15 4.18 50.07
N TYR A 929 16.12 4.46 48.77
CA TYR A 929 17.23 4.20 47.84
C TYR A 929 18.24 5.36 47.73
N ARG A 930 18.13 6.46 48.50
CA ARG A 930 18.98 7.66 48.30
C ARG A 930 20.47 7.36 48.43
N ASP A 931 20.86 6.54 49.41
CA ASP A 931 22.25 6.15 49.62
C ASP A 931 22.79 5.28 48.46
N LEU A 932 21.94 4.43 47.87
CA LEU A 932 22.26 3.65 46.65
C LEU A 932 22.37 4.55 45.40
N TYR A 933 21.46 5.51 45.22
CA TYR A 933 21.52 6.45 44.09
C TYR A 933 22.78 7.33 44.16
N GLN A 934 23.16 7.79 45.36
CA GLN A 934 24.44 8.48 45.57
C GLN A 934 25.63 7.58 45.29
N MET A 935 25.58 6.31 45.72
CA MET A 935 26.63 5.32 45.45
C MET A 935 26.80 5.02 43.95
N TRP A 936 25.72 5.00 43.17
CA TRP A 936 25.74 4.79 41.71
C TRP A 936 25.94 6.08 40.89
N GLY A 937 26.19 7.24 41.51
CA GLY A 937 26.36 8.52 40.80
C GLY A 937 25.08 9.10 40.18
N LEU A 938 23.91 8.52 40.48
CA LEU A 938 22.62 8.88 39.91
C LEU A 938 22.13 10.22 40.46
N ALA A 939 22.26 11.27 39.64
CA ALA A 939 21.83 12.62 39.98
C ALA A 939 20.32 12.69 40.22
N THR A 940 19.93 13.30 41.33
CA THR A 940 18.53 13.56 41.73
C THR A 940 18.41 14.96 42.35
N THR A 941 17.24 15.57 42.22
CA THR A 941 16.99 16.93 42.74
C THR A 941 16.68 16.92 44.22
N LYS A 942 16.87 18.08 44.86
CA LYS A 942 16.49 18.30 46.26
C LYS A 942 15.00 18.03 46.50
N SER A 943 14.13 18.34 45.53
CA SER A 943 12.70 18.04 45.58
C SER A 943 12.39 16.55 45.71
N ALA A 944 13.11 15.69 44.98
CA ALA A 944 12.95 14.24 45.09
C ALA A 944 13.49 13.71 46.43
N GLN A 945 14.64 14.22 46.87
CA GLN A 945 15.24 13.86 48.16
C GLN A 945 14.35 14.24 49.37
N ASP A 946 13.66 15.38 49.29
CA ASP A 946 12.73 15.86 50.33
C ASP A 946 11.35 15.17 50.27
N GLN A 947 10.84 14.88 49.06
CA GLN A 947 9.67 14.02 48.90
C GLN A 947 9.90 12.65 49.54
N LEU A 948 11.11 12.09 49.39
CA LEU A 948 11.45 10.81 49.99
C LEU A 948 11.71 10.89 51.50
N ALA A 949 12.35 11.97 51.98
CA ALA A 949 12.52 12.22 53.41
C ALA A 949 11.17 12.21 54.17
N GLY A 950 10.11 12.74 53.53
CA GLY A 950 8.75 12.76 54.06
C GLY A 950 8.12 11.37 54.31
N PHE A 951 8.65 10.29 53.73
CA PHE A 951 8.13 8.93 53.94
C PHE A 951 8.67 8.22 55.17
N SER A 952 9.87 8.60 55.66
CA SER A 952 10.56 7.92 56.77
C SER A 952 10.74 6.40 56.57
N TYR A 953 11.00 5.98 55.33
CA TYR A 953 11.33 4.59 54.98
C TYR A 953 12.73 4.18 55.46
N THR A 954 12.98 2.87 55.53
CA THR A 954 14.28 2.29 55.91
C THR A 954 15.32 2.50 54.80
N SER A 955 16.43 3.18 55.08
CA SER A 955 17.52 3.32 54.10
C SER A 955 18.22 1.99 53.82
N ILE A 956 18.48 1.74 52.54
CA ILE A 956 19.25 0.58 52.08
C ILE A 956 20.74 0.90 52.26
N PRO A 957 21.53 0.06 52.97
CA PRO A 957 22.95 0.29 53.15
C PRO A 957 23.70 0.26 51.82
N ARG A 958 24.79 1.04 51.70
CA ARG A 958 25.65 1.06 50.50
C ARG A 958 26.34 -0.29 50.31
N GLN A 959 25.69 -1.13 49.50
CA GLN A 959 26.07 -2.49 49.19
C GLN A 959 25.88 -2.76 47.71
N VAL A 960 26.69 -3.68 47.18
CA VAL A 960 26.60 -4.23 45.84
C VAL A 960 26.44 -5.75 45.96
N TYR A 961 25.54 -6.31 45.15
CA TYR A 961 25.22 -7.72 45.14
C TYR A 961 25.98 -8.39 44.00
N VAL A 962 26.90 -9.29 44.32
CA VAL A 962 27.81 -9.91 43.35
C VAL A 962 27.22 -11.17 42.72
N TYR A 963 27.59 -11.43 41.47
CA TYR A 963 27.17 -12.58 40.69
C TYR A 963 28.26 -12.94 39.67
N ALA A 964 28.42 -14.22 39.32
CA ALA A 964 29.20 -14.58 38.13
C ALA A 964 28.38 -14.30 36.86
N PRO A 965 29.01 -14.16 35.67
CA PRO A 965 28.32 -13.73 34.45
C PRO A 965 27.18 -14.67 33.99
N GLY A 966 25.94 -14.32 34.37
CA GLY A 966 24.72 -15.06 34.04
C GLY A 966 23.93 -15.59 35.25
N ASP A 967 24.53 -15.64 36.45
CA ASP A 967 23.92 -16.26 37.64
C ASP A 967 22.61 -15.60 38.09
N TYR A 968 22.44 -14.30 37.78
CA TYR A 968 21.21 -13.55 38.04
C TYR A 968 19.96 -14.15 37.35
N CYS A 969 20.13 -15.05 36.38
CA CYS A 969 19.04 -15.85 35.81
C CYS A 969 18.78 -17.17 36.55
N LEU A 970 19.72 -17.69 37.36
CA LEU A 970 19.46 -18.81 38.26
C LEU A 970 18.60 -18.35 39.46
N GLY A 971 18.89 -17.15 39.98
CA GLY A 971 18.10 -16.48 41.01
C GLY A 971 18.66 -15.11 41.39
N LEU A 972 17.95 -14.40 42.29
CA LEU A 972 18.35 -13.09 42.82
C LEU A 972 18.86 -13.17 44.28
N ASP A 973 19.13 -14.38 44.76
CA ASP A 973 19.67 -14.66 46.10
C ASP A 973 21.20 -14.52 46.11
N LEU A 974 21.64 -13.28 45.87
CA LEU A 974 23.02 -12.92 45.56
C LEU A 974 23.77 -12.36 46.79
N GLN A 975 25.08 -12.60 46.85
CA GLN A 975 25.90 -12.18 47.99
C GLN A 975 26.05 -10.65 48.04
N ALA A 976 25.62 -10.05 49.16
CA ALA A 976 25.82 -8.63 49.43
C ALA A 976 27.25 -8.33 49.91
N VAL A 977 27.87 -7.28 49.38
CA VAL A 977 29.19 -6.77 49.76
C VAL A 977 29.11 -5.28 50.06
N ALA A 978 29.75 -4.81 51.13
CA ALA A 978 29.76 -3.40 51.48
C ALA A 978 30.60 -2.57 50.48
N VAL A 979 30.11 -1.39 50.10
CA VAL A 979 30.88 -0.39 49.32
C VAL A 979 31.48 0.61 50.30
N ASP A 980 32.66 0.28 50.81
CA ASP A 980 33.36 1.01 51.88
C ASP A 980 34.79 1.44 51.53
N GLY A 981 35.29 1.02 50.37
CA GLY A 981 36.65 1.27 49.89
C GLY A 981 37.70 0.27 50.38
N ASN A 982 37.31 -0.79 51.10
CA ASN A 982 38.23 -1.78 51.69
C ASN A 982 37.99 -3.21 51.18
N GLN A 983 36.78 -3.55 50.72
CA GLN A 983 36.48 -4.89 50.23
C GLN A 983 37.20 -5.20 48.91
N THR A 984 37.54 -6.47 48.71
CA THR A 984 38.00 -7.04 47.42
C THR A 984 36.84 -7.74 46.71
N TRP A 985 37.00 -8.05 45.43
CA TRP A 985 36.10 -8.97 44.74
C TRP A 985 36.05 -10.31 45.50
N PRO A 986 34.86 -10.91 45.72
CA PRO A 986 34.71 -12.07 46.61
C PRO A 986 34.38 -13.40 45.90
N LEU A 987 34.34 -13.41 44.56
CA LEU A 987 34.08 -14.61 43.76
C LEU A 987 35.41 -15.06 43.10
N ASP A 988 35.60 -16.38 42.98
CA ASP A 988 36.81 -17.04 42.44
C ASP A 988 36.74 -17.28 40.91
#